data_AF-A0A960SY98-F1
#
_entry.id   AF-A0A960SY98-F1
#
_cell.length_a   1.000
_cell.length_b   1.000
_cell.length_c   1.000
_cell.angle_alpha   90.00
_cell.angle_beta   90.00
_cell.angle_gamma   90.00
#
_symmetry.space_group_name_H-M   'P 1'
#
loop_
_entity.id
_entity.type
_entity.pdbx_description
1 polymer ?
#
loop_
_entity_poly.entity_id
_entity_poly.type
_entity_poly.pdbx_seq_one_letter_code
_entity_poly.pdbx_strand_id
1 'polypeptide(L)'
;MNLLRYAILLPLAALGLVLAQSLNPPKPEPKRLDVLFFGAPTAAHPGHDPVTRYRVIKRHLGTEGIDFTYSEDPAEVFRPEMLAKYDALLMYGNWEQNGPMPPDQLKALIGYVENGGGFLPIHCASACYGGSPEFIKLVGGRFQSHGTGVFEVKNVNPRHPIMQGYRGFEAWDETYVHDNHGDDRVILEKRDKEPWTWVREQGGGRVFYTAAGHDHRVWDKPEFHDLIKRAIFWSVGPEKYRRLLALKLPRLEQERVKLPGYRERKMITRAQRPLPPAESMKLAQVPAGFELSLFASEPDILNPIHVAWDHRGRAFVIQTTDYPNNLQAGKLGNDKIILCEDRNGDGRADRFTTFAEGLSIPSSMVFANGGLICTSGSEMLFLKDTDGDDRADERRVLFSGFHMGDTHAGPSNLRWGIDGWIYATVGYSGFSGTVGGEEFKFRQGVFRFLPDGSKLEFLQSTTNNTWGLGFNSAFDIMGSTANANPSFFLTHPMADYKAAGLEAPRTPRADEFAGGPNNPALFNPSSADIRQVDVFDSYTAAAGHSFYTSTRFPESWREQSVFINAPTGKLVGVFDVHAEGAGFKSVQRRNNIYNSADAWSAPVCAETGPDGALWICDWYNIIVQHNPTPNRQTAGMDATTGKGNAYETPLRDKRHGRIYRVYPEGSADDPNPGLDPAAPASLAAGLSHPNLFWRLQAQRLIVETIGKPAAPKLRELLAAGGLAAPHALHALHIIGELAPADVALALASPDRALLRAGIHTATPEQILHALVVDGSITINRPRELAESLVLLSRMPGGDPDAGRFLVRLLREHASSIEGDVTLADAWRIAAHRHAAGVAAAAKETGAGGGMLAEVIARAGSVPSAAPAIDRKHEPDPAVHRRGEALYGLHCIACHGPEGKGLAGAFPPLDGSDWVTGESDVPIRIVLHGLQGPVKVAGQEINGLMPGLPTLEDQQVADVLSYVRQTWSNDAPAVDPREVAELRKKFTGRATPWTAAELGR
;
A
#
# COMPACT_ATOMS: atom_id res chain seq x y z
N MET A 1 55.57 67.48 -15.12
CA MET A 1 54.86 66.87 -13.97
C MET A 1 53.54 67.60 -13.77
N ASN A 2 52.43 67.11 -14.34
CA ASN A 2 51.03 67.41 -13.96
C ASN A 2 50.03 66.96 -15.05
N LEU A 3 50.24 65.76 -15.63
CA LEU A 3 49.30 65.13 -16.57
C LEU A 3 48.87 63.72 -16.13
N LEU A 4 49.22 63.32 -14.90
CA LEU A 4 48.98 61.97 -14.37
C LEU A 4 47.98 61.91 -13.20
N ARG A 5 47.16 62.95 -13.00
CA ARG A 5 46.18 63.01 -11.88
C ARG A 5 44.70 63.03 -12.28
N TYR A 6 44.36 63.07 -13.57
CA TYR A 6 42.96 63.13 -14.02
C TYR A 6 42.46 61.88 -14.78
N ALA A 7 43.28 60.84 -14.95
CA ALA A 7 42.90 59.61 -15.65
C ALA A 7 42.41 58.47 -14.72
N ILE A 8 42.38 58.67 -13.39
CA ILE A 8 42.02 57.63 -12.41
C ILE A 8 40.67 57.91 -11.73
N LEU A 9 40.07 59.09 -11.90
CA LEU A 9 38.83 59.45 -11.20
C LEU A 9 37.53 59.22 -11.99
N LEU A 10 37.60 58.95 -13.30
CA LEU A 10 36.44 58.59 -14.13
C LEU A 10 36.10 57.09 -14.19
N PRO A 11 37.05 56.13 -14.06
CA PRO A 11 36.69 54.71 -13.94
C PRO A 11 36.14 54.35 -12.55
N LEU A 12 36.48 55.11 -11.50
CA LEU A 12 36.03 54.86 -10.12
C LEU A 12 34.56 55.28 -9.89
N ALA A 13 34.08 56.31 -10.59
CA ALA A 13 32.66 56.70 -10.56
C ALA A 13 31.77 55.71 -11.34
N ALA A 14 32.29 55.13 -12.44
CA ALA A 14 31.58 54.10 -13.20
C ALA A 14 31.59 52.73 -12.49
N LEU A 15 32.67 52.37 -11.79
CA LEU A 15 32.69 51.18 -10.92
C LEU A 15 31.77 51.36 -9.69
N GLY A 16 31.66 52.57 -9.15
CA GLY A 16 30.75 52.89 -8.05
C GLY A 16 29.26 52.81 -8.42
N LEU A 17 28.90 53.04 -9.69
CA LEU A 17 27.52 52.91 -10.19
C LEU A 17 27.14 51.47 -10.56
N VAL A 18 28.12 50.61 -10.91
CA VAL A 18 27.89 49.17 -11.13
C VAL A 18 27.91 48.39 -9.79
N LEU A 19 28.68 48.83 -8.80
CA LEU A 19 28.64 48.29 -7.42
C LEU A 19 27.43 48.77 -6.59
N ALA A 20 26.76 49.86 -6.99
CA ALA A 20 25.54 50.34 -6.32
C ALA A 20 24.26 49.60 -6.77
N GLN A 21 24.31 48.77 -7.83
CA GLN A 21 23.15 47.99 -8.29
C GLN A 21 22.93 46.67 -7.55
N SER A 22 23.78 46.29 -6.58
CA SER A 22 23.55 45.11 -5.73
C SER A 22 23.16 45.44 -4.28
N LEU A 23 22.72 46.68 -4.00
CA LEU A 23 22.32 47.11 -2.65
C LEU A 23 20.87 46.74 -2.26
N ASN A 24 20.13 46.08 -3.14
CA ASN A 24 18.93 45.40 -2.67
C ASN A 24 19.38 44.07 -2.04
N PRO A 25 19.18 43.86 -0.72
CA PRO A 25 19.31 42.51 -0.18
C PRO A 25 18.43 41.58 -1.04
N PRO A 26 18.89 40.35 -1.32
CA PRO A 26 18.10 39.40 -2.09
C PRO A 26 16.69 39.37 -1.49
N LYS A 27 15.68 39.44 -2.36
CA LYS A 27 14.28 39.37 -1.90
C LYS A 27 14.14 38.12 -1.05
N PRO A 28 13.57 38.22 0.16
CA PRO A 28 13.43 37.05 1.02
C PRO A 28 12.63 36.00 0.28
N GLU A 29 13.17 34.79 0.22
CA GLU A 29 12.50 33.66 -0.41
C GLU A 29 11.18 33.38 0.34
N PRO A 30 10.02 33.45 -0.34
CA PRO A 30 8.72 33.27 0.30
C PRO A 30 8.57 31.86 0.88
N LYS A 31 8.28 31.75 2.19
CA LYS A 31 8.14 30.45 2.86
C LYS A 31 7.17 30.53 4.04
N ARG A 32 6.43 29.45 4.29
CA ARG A 32 5.69 29.23 5.55
C ARG A 32 6.70 29.00 6.70
N LEU A 33 6.26 29.14 7.95
CA LEU A 33 7.10 28.90 9.12
C LEU A 33 6.99 27.45 9.58
N ASP A 34 8.12 26.75 9.70
CA ASP A 34 8.17 25.39 10.20
C ASP A 34 8.41 25.38 11.72
N VAL A 35 7.49 24.80 12.49
CA VAL A 35 7.56 24.73 13.95
C VAL A 35 7.57 23.28 14.42
N LEU A 36 8.63 22.89 15.12
CA LEU A 36 8.71 21.60 15.79
C LEU A 36 8.02 21.70 17.15
N PHE A 37 6.91 21.00 17.33
CA PHE A 37 6.23 20.80 18.60
C PHE A 37 6.80 19.57 19.29
N PHE A 38 7.62 19.78 20.32
CA PHE A 38 8.18 18.73 21.16
C PHE A 38 7.32 18.53 22.41
N GLY A 39 6.56 17.43 22.43
CA GLY A 39 5.65 17.06 23.51
C GLY A 39 6.20 15.95 24.40
N ALA A 40 5.78 15.85 25.66
CA ALA A 40 5.98 14.64 26.47
C ALA A 40 4.90 13.57 26.18
N PRO A 41 5.21 12.26 26.27
CA PRO A 41 4.21 11.21 26.12
C PRO A 41 3.03 11.40 27.08
N THR A 42 1.81 11.41 26.53
CA THR A 42 0.59 11.64 27.33
C THR A 42 0.42 10.62 28.46
N ALA A 43 0.84 9.37 28.25
CA ALA A 43 0.79 8.33 29.27
C ALA A 43 1.62 8.67 30.53
N ALA A 44 2.70 9.46 30.40
CA ALA A 44 3.53 9.88 31.53
C ALA A 44 2.92 11.07 32.29
N HIS A 45 2.17 11.94 31.59
CA HIS A 45 1.63 13.18 32.14
C HIS A 45 0.23 13.50 31.57
N PRO A 46 -0.82 12.75 31.97
CA PRO A 46 -2.14 12.85 31.36
C PRO A 46 -2.82 14.22 31.56
N GLY A 47 -2.41 14.99 32.57
CA GLY A 47 -2.95 16.34 32.82
C GLY A 47 -2.61 17.37 31.73
N HIS A 48 -1.51 17.16 30.98
CA HIS A 48 -1.06 18.10 29.94
C HIS A 48 -1.47 17.65 28.51
N ASP A 49 -1.53 16.34 28.24
CA ASP A 49 -1.95 15.77 26.94
C ASP A 49 -1.39 16.48 25.68
N PRO A 50 -0.05 16.47 25.47
CA PRO A 50 0.59 17.28 24.42
C PRO A 50 0.14 16.99 23.00
N VAL A 51 -0.21 15.74 22.67
CA VAL A 51 -0.67 15.37 21.32
C VAL A 51 -2.01 16.05 20.99
N THR A 52 -2.94 16.14 21.95
CA THR A 52 -4.21 16.85 21.75
C THR A 52 -3.97 18.35 21.65
N ARG A 53 -3.05 18.93 22.44
CA ARG A 53 -2.69 20.36 22.33
C ARG A 53 -2.09 20.69 20.96
N TYR A 54 -1.21 19.84 20.45
CA TYR A 54 -0.66 19.93 19.10
C TYR A 54 -1.78 19.95 18.05
N ARG A 55 -2.78 19.06 18.15
CA ARG A 55 -3.94 19.05 17.23
C ARG A 55 -4.69 20.36 17.25
N VAL A 56 -4.98 20.88 18.45
CA VAL A 56 -5.72 22.13 18.61
C VAL A 56 -4.95 23.27 17.96
N ILE A 57 -3.68 23.47 18.29
CA ILE A 57 -2.94 24.63 17.79
C ILE A 57 -2.66 24.54 16.28
N LYS A 58 -2.33 23.35 15.77
CA LYS A 58 -2.12 23.10 14.33
C LYS A 58 -3.36 23.48 13.52
N ARG A 59 -4.55 23.13 14.03
CA ARG A 59 -5.84 23.36 13.38
C ARG A 59 -6.22 24.85 13.29
N HIS A 60 -5.76 25.67 14.25
CA HIS A 60 -6.09 27.10 14.31
C HIS A 60 -5.07 27.98 13.61
N LEU A 61 -3.79 27.59 13.59
CA LEU A 61 -2.71 28.42 13.05
C LEU A 61 -2.28 28.04 11.62
N GLY A 62 -2.79 26.97 11.03
CA GLY A 62 -2.44 26.58 9.65
C GLY A 62 -2.79 27.65 8.61
N THR A 63 -3.87 28.42 8.80
CA THR A 63 -4.23 29.53 7.91
C THR A 63 -3.33 30.76 8.06
N GLU A 64 -2.53 30.83 9.13
CA GLU A 64 -1.61 31.93 9.45
C GLU A 64 -0.19 31.67 8.89
N GLY A 65 0.01 30.58 8.15
CA GLY A 65 1.31 30.23 7.57
C GLY A 65 2.27 29.54 8.54
N ILE A 66 1.73 28.89 9.57
CA ILE A 66 2.51 28.16 10.58
C ILE A 66 2.24 26.66 10.42
N ASP A 67 3.30 25.92 10.10
CA ASP A 67 3.29 24.48 9.89
C ASP A 67 3.87 23.78 11.11
N PHE A 68 3.05 22.99 11.80
CA PHE A 68 3.51 22.23 12.96
C PHE A 68 3.85 20.79 12.58
N THR A 69 4.99 20.33 13.07
CA THR A 69 5.41 18.92 13.11
C THR A 69 5.55 18.49 14.56
N TYR A 70 5.08 17.30 14.92
CA TYR A 70 5.11 16.82 16.31
C TYR A 70 6.11 15.68 16.50
N SER A 71 6.87 15.70 17.60
CA SER A 71 7.70 14.59 18.07
C SER A 71 7.64 14.49 19.60
N GLU A 72 7.87 13.28 20.11
CA GLU A 72 7.99 12.94 21.54
C GLU A 72 9.38 12.37 21.87
N ASP A 73 10.28 12.25 20.89
CA ASP A 73 11.58 11.62 21.09
C ASP A 73 12.68 12.69 21.26
N PRO A 74 13.23 12.89 22.47
CA PRO A 74 14.31 13.86 22.69
C PRO A 74 15.58 13.51 21.89
N ALA A 75 15.87 12.22 21.66
CA ALA A 75 17.02 11.81 20.86
C ALA A 75 16.81 12.12 19.37
N GLU A 76 15.56 12.17 18.91
CA GLU A 76 15.23 12.66 17.58
C GLU A 76 15.37 14.18 17.49
N VAL A 77 14.70 14.88 18.41
CA VAL A 77 14.52 16.34 18.39
C VAL A 77 15.83 17.09 18.57
N PHE A 78 16.63 16.73 19.58
CA PHE A 78 17.82 17.50 19.96
C PHE A 78 19.08 17.08 19.17
N ARG A 79 18.93 16.97 17.85
CA ARG A 79 20.01 16.79 16.89
C ARG A 79 20.17 18.05 16.04
N PRO A 80 21.39 18.57 15.83
CA PRO A 80 21.60 19.78 15.04
C PRO A 80 20.92 19.74 13.66
N GLU A 81 21.02 18.61 12.96
CA GLU A 81 20.42 18.38 11.65
C GLU A 81 18.89 18.32 11.66
N MET A 82 18.27 17.94 12.79
CA MET A 82 16.82 17.96 12.93
C MET A 82 16.33 19.37 13.27
N LEU A 83 16.93 20.03 14.25
CA LEU A 83 16.57 21.39 14.64
C LEU A 83 16.77 22.39 13.49
N ALA A 84 17.79 22.21 12.66
CA ALA A 84 18.06 23.07 11.50
C ALA A 84 16.94 23.11 10.45
N LYS A 85 16.03 22.12 10.45
CA LYS A 85 14.87 22.07 9.54
C LYS A 85 13.73 23.00 9.97
N TYR A 86 13.77 23.51 11.21
CA TYR A 86 12.67 24.26 11.81
C TYR A 86 13.06 25.70 12.12
N ASP A 87 12.10 26.60 11.97
CA ASP A 87 12.25 28.01 12.31
C ASP A 87 12.11 28.25 13.82
N ALA A 88 11.28 27.44 14.49
CA ALA A 88 11.06 27.47 15.93
C ALA A 88 10.87 26.05 16.52
N LEU A 89 11.27 25.90 17.79
CA LEU A 89 10.99 24.75 18.65
C LEU A 89 10.00 25.19 19.74
N LEU A 90 8.80 24.62 19.75
CA LEU A 90 7.82 24.76 20.83
C LEU A 90 7.91 23.52 21.72
N MET A 91 8.17 23.73 23.01
CA MET A 91 8.33 22.64 23.98
C MET A 91 7.19 22.65 24.98
N TYR A 92 6.52 21.52 25.15
CA TYR A 92 5.40 21.35 26.07
C TYR A 92 5.39 19.94 26.67
N GLY A 93 5.98 19.80 27.87
CA GLY A 93 6.11 18.53 28.56
C GLY A 93 6.91 18.66 29.86
N ASN A 94 7.01 17.57 30.61
CA ASN A 94 7.74 17.46 31.88
C ASN A 94 8.89 16.43 31.77
N TRP A 95 9.94 16.79 31.05
CA TRP A 95 11.09 15.92 30.83
C TRP A 95 12.12 16.05 31.96
N GLU A 96 12.48 14.93 32.59
CA GLU A 96 13.58 14.84 33.57
C GLU A 96 13.57 15.98 34.60
N GLN A 97 12.44 16.18 35.29
CA GLN A 97 12.16 17.41 36.04
C GLN A 97 13.26 17.84 37.02
N ASN A 98 13.90 16.88 37.69
CA ASN A 98 15.02 17.13 38.62
C ASN A 98 16.38 16.69 38.05
N GLY A 99 16.39 16.06 36.87
CA GLY A 99 17.59 15.53 36.22
C GLY A 99 18.25 16.56 35.29
N PRO A 100 19.48 16.31 34.83
CA PRO A 100 20.11 17.10 33.80
C PRO A 100 19.61 16.68 32.40
N MET A 101 19.61 17.62 31.45
CA MET A 101 19.54 17.31 30.04
C MET A 101 20.85 16.64 29.59
N PRO A 102 20.84 15.62 28.72
CA PRO A 102 22.06 15.04 28.16
C PRO A 102 22.94 16.13 27.53
N PRO A 103 24.27 16.17 27.79
CA PRO A 103 25.14 17.27 27.38
C PRO A 103 25.11 17.60 25.88
N ASP A 104 25.07 16.57 25.02
CA ASP A 104 25.02 16.75 23.57
C ASP A 104 23.68 17.35 23.11
N GLN A 105 22.57 16.92 23.71
CA GLN A 105 21.25 17.47 23.43
C GLN A 105 21.14 18.93 23.89
N LEU A 106 21.65 19.23 25.08
CA LEU A 106 21.71 20.59 25.61
C LEU A 106 22.55 21.50 24.71
N LYS A 107 23.71 21.03 24.27
CA LYS A 107 24.56 21.74 23.31
C LYS A 107 23.85 21.98 21.98
N ALA A 108 23.12 21.00 21.46
CA ALA A 108 22.35 21.14 20.23
C ALA A 108 21.23 22.19 20.38
N LEU A 109 20.48 22.18 21.49
CA LEU A 109 19.43 23.16 21.77
C LEU A 109 20.01 24.58 21.92
N ILE A 110 21.04 24.76 22.75
CA ILE A 110 21.68 26.07 22.95
C ILE A 110 22.24 26.59 21.63
N GLY A 111 22.97 25.75 20.88
CA GLY A 111 23.53 26.11 19.59
C GLY A 111 22.44 26.48 18.56
N TYR A 112 21.32 25.75 18.54
CA TYR A 112 20.18 26.09 17.69
C TYR A 112 19.62 27.48 18.00
N VAL A 113 19.39 27.80 19.28
CA VAL A 113 18.89 29.13 19.68
C VAL A 113 19.94 30.21 19.40
N GLU A 114 21.19 30.01 19.79
CA GLU A 114 22.27 30.99 19.54
C GLU A 114 22.47 31.30 18.06
N ASN A 115 22.16 30.36 17.18
CA ASN A 115 22.20 30.53 15.73
C ASN A 115 20.90 31.09 15.11
N GLY A 116 19.98 31.63 15.91
CA GLY A 116 18.76 32.28 15.42
C GLY A 116 17.53 31.37 15.33
N GLY A 117 17.56 30.21 15.98
CA GLY A 117 16.40 29.37 16.23
C GLY A 117 15.45 30.01 17.25
N GLY A 118 14.14 30.00 16.97
CA GLY A 118 13.13 30.39 17.96
C GLY A 118 12.91 29.29 18.99
N PHE A 119 12.81 29.62 20.28
CA PHE A 119 12.49 28.64 21.33
C PHE A 119 11.29 29.10 22.16
N LEU A 120 10.28 28.24 22.29
CA LEU A 120 9.01 28.53 22.95
C LEU A 120 8.68 27.44 23.98
N PRO A 121 9.32 27.44 25.17
CA PRO A 121 8.86 26.65 26.29
C PRO A 121 7.49 27.15 26.78
N ILE A 122 6.51 26.25 26.87
CA ILE A 122 5.14 26.56 27.30
C ILE A 122 4.84 25.84 28.61
N HIS A 123 4.26 26.58 29.56
CA HIS A 123 3.68 26.09 30.80
C HIS A 123 4.65 25.19 31.59
N CYS A 124 4.46 23.88 31.52
CA CYS A 124 5.19 22.84 32.23
C CYS A 124 6.64 22.67 31.76
N ALA A 125 7.01 23.22 30.60
CA ALA A 125 8.40 23.19 30.09
C ALA A 125 9.42 23.85 31.03
N SER A 126 9.00 24.78 31.90
CA SER A 126 9.87 25.38 32.94
C SER A 126 10.25 24.41 34.06
N ALA A 127 9.57 23.27 34.15
CA ALA A 127 9.89 22.18 35.06
C ALA A 127 10.86 21.17 34.42
N CYS A 128 11.26 21.30 33.17
CA CYS A 128 12.17 20.33 32.55
C CYS A 128 13.63 20.55 32.98
N TYR A 129 14.38 19.45 33.06
CA TYR A 129 15.84 19.43 33.19
C TYR A 129 16.39 20.33 34.32
N GLY A 130 15.78 20.27 35.52
CA GLY A 130 16.15 21.12 36.66
C GLY A 130 17.59 20.96 37.16
N GLY A 131 18.29 19.91 36.72
CA GLY A 131 19.72 19.69 36.95
C GLY A 131 20.66 20.39 35.96
N SER A 132 20.14 21.13 34.97
CA SER A 132 20.91 21.84 33.94
C SER A 132 20.78 23.36 34.08
N PRO A 133 21.72 24.06 34.74
CA PRO A 133 21.69 25.51 34.92
C PRO A 133 21.57 26.30 33.61
N GLU A 134 22.20 25.82 32.53
CA GLU A 134 22.16 26.43 31.21
C GLU A 134 20.76 26.34 30.58
N PHE A 135 20.04 25.23 30.79
CA PHE A 135 18.65 25.09 30.36
C PHE A 135 17.74 26.02 31.16
N ILE A 136 17.90 26.08 32.48
CA ILE A 136 17.12 27.00 33.33
C ILE A 136 17.34 28.45 32.91
N LYS A 137 18.59 28.84 32.68
CA LYS A 137 18.93 30.15 32.10
C LYS A 137 18.28 30.33 30.73
N LEU A 138 18.29 29.30 29.88
CA LEU A 138 17.67 29.34 28.56
C LEU A 138 16.14 29.48 28.61
N VAL A 139 15.43 28.97 29.60
CA VAL A 139 14.00 29.24 29.82
C VAL A 139 13.80 30.61 30.48
N GLY A 140 14.75 31.02 31.32
CA GLY A 140 14.75 32.25 32.10
C GLY A 140 14.11 32.11 33.48
N GLY A 141 13.69 30.92 33.87
CA GLY A 141 13.12 30.65 35.19
C GLY A 141 12.84 29.17 35.33
N ARG A 142 12.80 28.67 36.56
CA ARG A 142 12.53 27.27 36.87
C ARG A 142 11.23 27.16 37.67
N PHE A 143 10.39 26.21 37.29
CA PHE A 143 9.20 25.87 38.08
C PHE A 143 9.59 25.51 39.52
N GLN A 144 8.86 26.06 40.50
CA GLN A 144 9.05 25.76 41.92
C GLN A 144 7.83 25.05 42.53
N SER A 145 6.64 25.61 42.33
CA SER A 145 5.39 25.08 42.90
C SER A 145 4.18 25.64 42.14
N HIS A 146 3.00 25.07 42.39
CA HIS A 146 1.74 25.63 41.89
C HIS A 146 0.58 25.35 42.84
N GLY A 147 -0.48 26.15 42.74
CA GLY A 147 -1.84 25.78 43.12
C GLY A 147 -2.72 25.66 41.87
N THR A 148 -4.02 25.95 41.98
CA THR A 148 -4.94 26.05 40.84
C THR A 148 -5.97 27.15 41.09
N GLY A 149 -6.56 27.71 40.04
CA GLY A 149 -7.64 28.68 40.18
C GLY A 149 -8.04 29.31 38.85
N VAL A 150 -9.16 30.04 38.87
CA VAL A 150 -9.56 30.92 37.77
C VAL A 150 -8.99 32.31 38.02
N PHE A 151 -8.25 32.85 37.05
CA PHE A 151 -7.65 34.18 37.14
C PHE A 151 -7.39 34.76 35.75
N GLU A 152 -7.16 36.07 35.73
CA GLU A 152 -6.69 36.81 34.57
C GLU A 152 -5.27 37.31 34.85
N VAL A 153 -4.42 37.30 33.83
CA VAL A 153 -3.04 37.80 33.89
C VAL A 153 -2.97 39.21 33.33
N LYS A 154 -2.19 40.07 33.98
CA LYS A 154 -2.11 41.50 33.61
C LYS A 154 -0.96 41.74 32.66
N ASN A 155 -1.27 42.29 31.49
CA ASN A 155 -0.27 42.84 30.57
C ASN A 155 0.45 44.03 31.24
N VAL A 156 1.75 43.88 31.49
CA VAL A 156 2.62 44.91 32.08
C VAL A 156 3.57 45.55 31.08
N ASN A 157 3.54 45.11 29.82
CA ASN A 157 4.38 45.63 28.75
C ASN A 157 3.61 45.80 27.43
N PRO A 158 2.61 46.72 27.38
CA PRO A 158 1.71 46.86 26.23
C PRO A 158 2.39 47.37 24.95
N ARG A 159 3.64 47.86 25.05
CA ARG A 159 4.42 48.34 23.90
C ARG A 159 5.19 47.22 23.20
N HIS A 160 5.43 46.08 23.86
CA HIS A 160 6.14 44.96 23.27
C HIS A 160 5.36 44.41 22.05
N PRO A 161 6.02 44.07 20.92
CA PRO A 161 5.32 43.61 19.70
C PRO A 161 4.32 42.48 19.92
N ILE A 162 4.63 41.53 20.80
CA ILE A 162 3.71 40.44 21.17
C ILE A 162 2.44 40.99 21.84
N MET A 163 2.54 42.01 22.68
CA MET A 163 1.44 42.48 23.52
C MET A 163 0.58 43.58 22.87
N GLN A 164 1.00 44.11 21.72
CA GLN A 164 0.28 45.19 21.05
C GLN A 164 -1.11 44.73 20.56
N GLY A 165 -2.16 45.27 21.16
CA GLY A 165 -3.55 44.94 20.84
C GLY A 165 -4.03 43.59 21.37
N TYR A 166 -3.19 42.87 22.13
CA TYR A 166 -3.58 41.64 22.81
C TYR A 166 -4.41 41.96 24.05
N ARG A 167 -5.55 41.27 24.21
CA ARG A 167 -6.56 41.61 25.23
C ARG A 167 -6.47 40.79 26.51
N GLY A 168 -5.65 39.74 26.55
CA GLY A 168 -5.65 38.79 27.66
C GLY A 168 -6.90 37.90 27.65
N PHE A 169 -6.96 36.96 28.58
CA PHE A 169 -8.11 36.09 28.81
C PHE A 169 -8.18 35.64 30.27
N GLU A 170 -9.39 35.32 30.72
CA GLU A 170 -9.63 34.61 31.97
C GLU A 170 -9.82 33.11 31.69
N ALA A 171 -9.11 32.28 32.44
CA ALA A 171 -9.24 30.83 32.41
C ALA A 171 -8.90 30.23 33.78
N TRP A 172 -9.38 29.01 34.01
CA TRP A 172 -8.79 28.17 35.04
C TRP A 172 -7.41 27.70 34.56
N ASP A 173 -6.40 27.79 35.41
CA ASP A 173 -5.06 27.27 35.16
C ASP A 173 -4.34 26.89 36.47
N GLU A 174 -3.17 26.27 36.37
CA GLU A 174 -2.29 26.03 37.53
C GLU A 174 -1.59 27.33 37.93
N THR A 175 -1.66 27.69 39.21
CA THR A 175 -1.08 28.94 39.69
C THR A 175 0.43 28.82 39.94
N TYR A 176 1.21 28.65 38.87
CA TYR A 176 2.68 28.47 38.92
C TYR A 176 3.37 29.59 39.70
N VAL A 177 4.45 29.21 40.36
CA VAL A 177 5.46 30.05 41.02
C VAL A 177 6.82 29.54 40.57
N HIS A 178 7.72 30.45 40.22
CA HIS A 178 9.05 30.11 39.72
C HIS A 178 10.16 30.60 40.66
N ASP A 179 11.28 29.89 40.66
CA ASP A 179 12.56 30.34 41.20
C ASP A 179 13.61 30.49 40.09
N ASN A 180 14.86 30.80 40.46
CA ASN A 180 15.99 30.97 39.53
C ASN A 180 15.65 31.89 38.33
N HIS A 181 14.96 32.97 38.65
CA HIS A 181 14.62 34.02 37.73
C HIS A 181 15.87 34.62 37.09
N GLY A 182 15.96 34.56 35.76
CA GLY A 182 17.01 35.26 35.01
C GLY A 182 16.79 36.77 35.02
N ASP A 183 17.87 37.52 35.16
CA ASP A 183 17.89 38.99 35.24
C ASP A 183 17.71 39.69 33.88
N ASP A 184 17.95 38.96 32.79
CA ASP A 184 17.93 39.44 31.39
C ASP A 184 16.57 39.23 30.69
N ARG A 185 15.52 38.91 31.45
CA ARG A 185 14.16 38.73 30.93
C ARG A 185 13.39 40.03 30.80
N VAL A 186 12.59 40.12 29.75
CA VAL A 186 11.56 41.16 29.60
C VAL A 186 10.21 40.58 29.95
N ILE A 187 9.62 41.04 31.05
CA ILE A 187 8.30 40.56 31.51
C ILE A 187 7.19 41.20 30.67
N LEU A 188 6.29 40.37 30.17
CA LEU A 188 5.13 40.77 29.36
C LEU A 188 3.83 40.76 30.18
N GLU A 189 3.63 39.72 30.98
CA GLU A 189 2.44 39.53 31.80
C GLU A 189 2.79 39.13 33.23
N LYS A 190 1.93 39.48 34.19
CA LYS A 190 2.05 39.07 35.61
C LYS A 190 0.72 38.56 36.16
N ARG A 191 0.80 37.52 37.01
CA ARG A 191 -0.27 37.15 37.94
C ARG A 191 0.08 37.73 39.32
N ASP A 192 -0.61 38.80 39.72
CA ASP A 192 -0.23 39.62 40.88
C ASP A 192 1.23 40.11 40.80
N LYS A 193 2.13 39.52 41.60
CA LYS A 193 3.57 39.83 41.60
C LYS A 193 4.39 38.82 40.79
N GLU A 194 3.83 37.65 40.49
CA GLU A 194 4.51 36.56 39.80
C GLU A 194 4.66 36.87 38.31
N PRO A 195 5.87 36.86 37.74
CA PRO A 195 6.07 36.88 36.29
C PRO A 195 5.35 35.69 35.64
N TRP A 196 4.48 35.98 34.67
CA TRP A 196 3.66 34.95 34.04
C TRP A 196 4.12 34.62 32.62
N THR A 197 4.42 35.67 31.86
CA THR A 197 4.87 35.58 30.47
C THR A 197 6.05 36.50 30.29
N TRP A 198 7.11 36.01 29.67
CA TRP A 198 8.32 36.79 29.44
C TRP A 198 9.01 36.36 28.16
N VAL A 199 9.92 37.22 27.72
CA VAL A 199 10.83 36.93 26.62
C VAL A 199 12.27 37.16 27.04
N ARG A 200 13.20 36.53 26.30
CA ARG A 200 14.64 36.73 26.41
C ARG A 200 15.28 36.56 25.03
N GLU A 201 16.49 37.08 24.87
CA GLU A 201 17.34 36.82 23.71
C GLU A 201 18.55 35.97 24.13
N GLN A 202 19.03 35.10 23.24
CA GLN A 202 20.22 34.26 23.45
C GLN A 202 20.95 34.13 22.13
N GLY A 203 22.17 34.69 22.04
CA GLY A 203 22.89 34.81 20.76
C GLY A 203 22.02 35.55 19.72
N GLY A 204 21.82 34.96 18.56
CA GLY A 204 20.92 35.46 17.51
C GLY A 204 19.45 35.05 17.67
N GLY A 205 19.12 34.17 18.62
CA GLY A 205 17.78 33.63 18.81
C GLY A 205 16.97 34.32 19.89
N ARG A 206 15.70 33.94 19.93
CA ARG A 206 14.67 34.54 20.79
C ARG A 206 13.88 33.47 21.51
N VAL A 207 13.70 33.69 22.81
CA VAL A 207 12.98 32.78 23.69
C VAL A 207 11.72 33.45 24.20
N PHE A 208 10.59 32.75 24.08
CA PHE A 208 9.32 33.13 24.68
C PHE A 208 8.90 32.08 25.70
N TYR A 209 8.49 32.51 26.89
CA TYR A 209 7.87 31.63 27.87
C TYR A 209 6.54 32.20 28.32
N THR A 210 5.56 31.32 28.53
CA THR A 210 4.34 31.62 29.26
C THR A 210 4.02 30.49 30.23
N ALA A 211 3.64 30.82 31.45
CA ALA A 211 3.15 29.86 32.43
C ALA A 211 1.70 29.44 32.14
N ALA A 212 1.00 30.08 31.20
CA ALA A 212 -0.34 29.66 30.82
C ALA A 212 -0.30 28.39 29.96
N GLY A 213 -1.19 27.42 30.24
CA GLY A 213 -1.37 26.26 29.34
C GLY A 213 -1.48 24.89 29.99
N HIS A 214 -2.08 24.76 31.17
CA HIS A 214 -2.28 23.43 31.79
C HIS A 214 -3.09 22.49 30.91
N ASP A 215 -4.30 22.88 30.47
CA ASP A 215 -5.18 21.99 29.73
C ASP A 215 -6.09 22.72 28.72
N HIS A 216 -7.08 21.99 28.18
CA HIS A 216 -8.08 22.47 27.23
C HIS A 216 -8.75 23.79 27.61
N ARG A 217 -8.90 24.11 28.91
CA ARG A 217 -9.53 25.38 29.34
C ARG A 217 -8.73 26.62 28.94
N VAL A 218 -7.43 26.46 28.72
CA VAL A 218 -6.54 27.48 28.15
C VAL A 218 -6.31 27.22 26.67
N TRP A 219 -5.99 25.98 26.30
CA TRP A 219 -5.62 25.64 24.93
C TRP A 219 -6.76 25.79 23.92
N ASP A 220 -8.02 25.79 24.33
CA ASP A 220 -9.17 25.99 23.44
C ASP A 220 -9.57 27.48 23.32
N LYS A 221 -8.87 28.39 24.01
CA LYS A 221 -9.14 29.84 23.98
C LYS A 221 -8.57 30.47 22.70
N PRO A 222 -9.37 31.19 21.91
CA PRO A 222 -8.87 31.95 20.76
C PRO A 222 -7.79 32.97 21.12
N GLU A 223 -7.89 33.58 22.30
CA GLU A 223 -6.90 34.52 22.82
C GLU A 223 -5.56 33.83 23.06
N PHE A 224 -5.55 32.61 23.58
CA PHE A 224 -4.33 31.84 23.75
C PHE A 224 -3.71 31.47 22.39
N HIS A 225 -4.50 31.12 21.38
CA HIS A 225 -4.00 30.90 20.02
C HIS A 225 -3.36 32.16 19.44
N ASP A 226 -3.97 33.34 19.66
CA ASP A 226 -3.40 34.62 19.23
C ASP A 226 -2.08 34.93 19.95
N LEU A 227 -1.98 34.64 21.25
CA LEU A 227 -0.73 34.77 22.01
C LEU A 227 0.38 33.88 21.45
N ILE A 228 0.10 32.59 21.22
CA ILE A 228 1.08 31.64 20.66
C ILE A 228 1.51 32.04 19.25
N LYS A 229 0.57 32.46 18.39
CA LYS A 229 0.88 32.99 17.05
C LYS A 229 1.86 34.17 17.11
N ARG A 230 1.56 35.16 17.97
CA ARG A 230 2.40 36.36 18.14
C ARG A 230 3.78 36.01 18.72
N ALA A 231 3.82 35.07 19.65
CA ALA A 231 5.06 34.54 20.19
C ALA A 231 5.91 33.90 19.10
N ILE A 232 5.33 33.05 18.24
CA ILE A 232 6.05 32.42 17.12
C ILE A 232 6.60 33.48 16.17
N PHE A 233 5.78 34.43 15.72
CA PHE A 233 6.22 35.51 14.82
C PHE A 233 7.37 36.34 15.40
N TRP A 234 7.38 36.56 16.71
CA TRP A 234 8.47 37.28 17.37
C TRP A 234 9.72 36.40 17.52
N SER A 235 9.55 35.14 17.93
CA SER A 235 10.64 34.21 18.26
C SER A 235 11.42 33.73 17.05
N VAL A 236 10.80 33.60 15.87
CA VAL A 236 11.53 33.26 14.63
C VAL A 236 12.43 34.40 14.13
N GLY A 237 12.28 35.60 14.69
CA GLY A 237 13.06 36.75 14.29
C GLY A 237 12.60 37.40 12.97
N PRO A 238 13.13 38.59 12.67
CA PRO A 238 12.59 39.45 11.60
C PRO A 238 12.83 38.92 10.18
N GLU A 239 13.88 38.12 9.95
CA GLU A 239 14.19 37.58 8.64
C GLU A 239 13.20 36.48 8.21
N LYS A 240 13.06 35.44 9.04
CA LYS A 240 12.10 34.35 8.82
C LYS A 240 10.66 34.88 8.76
N TYR A 241 10.30 35.83 9.63
CA TYR A 241 8.99 36.47 9.55
C TYR A 241 8.77 37.25 8.25
N ARG A 242 9.81 37.92 7.70
CA ARG A 242 9.71 38.58 6.37
C ARG A 242 9.52 37.59 5.23
N ARG A 243 10.07 36.37 5.31
CA ARG A 243 9.82 35.29 4.33
C ARG A 243 8.35 34.87 4.32
N LEU A 244 7.74 34.74 5.51
CA LEU A 244 6.29 34.50 5.62
C LEU A 244 5.48 35.64 5.03
N LEU A 245 5.81 36.91 5.34
CA LEU A 245 5.10 38.05 4.76
C LEU A 245 5.25 38.12 3.23
N ALA A 246 6.41 37.71 2.69
CA ALA A 246 6.67 37.66 1.26
C ALA A 246 5.81 36.60 0.53
N LEU A 247 5.33 35.57 1.24
CA LEU A 247 4.41 34.55 0.71
C LEU A 247 3.07 35.15 0.29
N LYS A 248 2.65 36.25 0.93
CA LYS A 248 1.35 36.91 0.70
C LYS A 248 0.23 35.89 0.73
N LEU A 249 -0.02 35.32 1.92
CA LEU A 249 -1.10 34.36 2.13
C LEU A 249 -2.43 34.91 1.60
N PRO A 250 -3.26 34.08 0.96
CA PRO A 250 -4.51 34.53 0.37
C PRO A 250 -5.51 34.94 1.44
N ARG A 251 -6.32 35.95 1.12
CA ARG A 251 -7.51 36.27 1.92
C ARG A 251 -8.59 35.24 1.62
N LEU A 252 -9.04 34.52 2.65
CA LEU A 252 -10.09 33.50 2.54
C LEU A 252 -11.48 34.16 2.44
N GLU A 253 -11.85 34.60 1.24
CA GLU A 253 -13.16 35.21 1.00
C GLU A 253 -14.31 34.23 1.24
N GLN A 254 -15.36 34.69 1.91
CA GLN A 254 -16.51 33.89 2.30
C GLN A 254 -17.77 34.33 1.55
N GLU A 255 -18.51 33.40 0.95
CA GLU A 255 -19.78 33.65 0.28
C GLU A 255 -20.96 32.99 0.99
N ARG A 256 -22.19 33.39 0.64
CA ARG A 256 -23.40 32.79 1.22
C ARG A 256 -23.70 31.46 0.53
N VAL A 257 -23.93 30.42 1.32
CA VAL A 257 -24.23 29.07 0.84
C VAL A 257 -25.33 28.42 1.69
N LYS A 258 -25.81 27.26 1.24
CA LYS A 258 -26.65 26.36 2.03
C LYS A 258 -26.00 24.99 2.03
N LEU A 259 -25.16 24.75 3.03
CA LEU A 259 -24.44 23.48 3.19
C LEU A 259 -24.89 22.77 4.47
N PRO A 260 -24.93 21.43 4.48
CA PRO A 260 -25.21 20.68 5.68
C PRO A 260 -24.07 20.81 6.70
N GLY A 261 -24.40 21.02 7.97
CA GLY A 261 -23.43 20.98 9.07
C GLY A 261 -23.76 19.85 10.03
N TYR A 262 -23.17 18.68 9.79
CA TYR A 262 -23.42 17.46 10.55
C TYR A 262 -22.84 17.51 11.97
N ARG A 263 -21.71 18.21 12.17
CA ARG A 263 -21.03 18.32 13.47
C ARG A 263 -21.84 19.17 14.45
N GLU A 264 -22.24 20.37 14.05
CA GLU A 264 -23.01 21.30 14.88
C GLU A 264 -24.53 21.07 14.79
N ARG A 265 -24.97 20.15 13.90
CA ARG A 265 -26.38 19.90 13.55
C ARG A 265 -27.11 21.17 13.10
N LYS A 266 -26.40 22.02 12.37
CA LYS A 266 -26.88 23.34 11.90
C LYS A 266 -26.45 23.56 10.47
N MET A 267 -27.28 24.27 9.70
CA MET A 267 -26.93 24.64 8.34
C MET A 267 -25.74 25.62 8.36
N ILE A 268 -24.76 25.33 7.53
CA ILE A 268 -23.64 26.21 7.24
C ILE A 268 -24.11 27.25 6.22
N THR A 269 -24.07 28.52 6.61
CA THR A 269 -24.61 29.66 5.84
C THR A 269 -23.55 30.44 5.09
N ARG A 270 -22.28 30.22 5.41
CA ARG A 270 -21.13 30.81 4.71
C ARG A 270 -20.04 29.76 4.50
N ALA A 271 -19.37 29.82 3.36
CA ALA A 271 -18.22 28.99 3.06
C ALA A 271 -17.20 29.78 2.24
N GLN A 272 -15.95 29.31 2.27
CA GLN A 272 -14.87 29.89 1.50
C GLN A 272 -15.14 29.77 -0.01
N ARG A 273 -14.74 30.77 -0.78
CA ARG A 273 -14.64 30.68 -2.24
C ARG A 273 -13.46 29.80 -2.67
N PRO A 274 -13.51 29.20 -3.87
CA PRO A 274 -12.34 28.51 -4.41
C PRO A 274 -11.20 29.50 -4.63
N LEU A 275 -9.97 29.03 -4.44
CA LEU A 275 -8.74 29.79 -4.66
C LEU A 275 -8.09 29.34 -5.96
N PRO A 276 -7.35 30.20 -6.68
CA PRO A 276 -6.45 29.76 -7.75
C PRO A 276 -5.41 28.74 -7.23
N PRO A 277 -4.89 27.83 -8.08
CA PRO A 277 -3.94 26.80 -7.66
C PRO A 277 -2.73 27.33 -6.87
N ALA A 278 -2.08 28.39 -7.38
CA ALA A 278 -0.92 29.00 -6.73
C ALA A 278 -1.25 29.60 -5.35
N GLU A 279 -2.46 30.11 -5.13
CA GLU A 279 -2.88 30.67 -3.84
C GLU A 279 -3.24 29.56 -2.84
N SER A 280 -3.88 28.50 -3.31
CA SER A 280 -4.22 27.33 -2.48
C SER A 280 -2.97 26.58 -2.01
N MET A 281 -1.95 26.43 -2.87
CA MET A 281 -0.67 25.81 -2.49
C MET A 281 0.01 26.52 -1.33
N LYS A 282 -0.16 27.84 -1.18
CA LYS A 282 0.38 28.59 -0.03
C LYS A 282 -0.27 28.18 1.30
N LEU A 283 -1.37 27.44 1.28
CA LEU A 283 -2.07 26.90 2.46
C LEU A 283 -1.80 25.40 2.67
N ALA A 284 -1.06 24.76 1.78
CA ALA A 284 -0.65 23.38 1.90
C ALA A 284 0.61 23.25 2.77
N GLN A 285 0.69 22.16 3.51
CA GLN A 285 1.82 21.74 4.31
C GLN A 285 2.28 20.36 3.82
N VAL A 286 3.59 20.22 3.70
CA VAL A 286 4.32 18.95 3.56
C VAL A 286 5.38 18.87 4.68
N PRO A 287 5.97 17.69 4.95
CA PRO A 287 7.00 17.58 5.98
C PRO A 287 8.20 18.49 5.71
N ALA A 288 8.87 18.97 6.77
CA ALA A 288 10.08 19.76 6.62
C ALA A 288 11.16 18.96 5.84
N GLY A 289 11.75 19.59 4.82
CA GLY A 289 12.67 18.95 3.88
C GLY A 289 11.98 18.22 2.72
N PHE A 290 10.68 18.42 2.53
CA PHE A 290 9.93 18.03 1.34
C PHE A 290 9.40 19.27 0.61
N GLU A 291 9.12 19.10 -0.67
CA GLU A 291 8.54 20.12 -1.54
C GLU A 291 7.21 19.62 -2.14
N LEU A 292 6.29 20.55 -2.38
CA LEU A 292 5.05 20.34 -3.11
C LEU A 292 5.12 21.07 -4.46
N SER A 293 4.96 20.34 -5.56
CA SER A 293 4.83 20.93 -6.90
C SER A 293 3.45 20.65 -7.51
N LEU A 294 2.99 21.56 -8.36
CA LEU A 294 1.75 21.38 -9.13
C LEU A 294 2.09 20.79 -10.49
N PHE A 295 1.54 19.61 -10.79
CA PHE A 295 1.70 18.96 -12.10
C PHE A 295 0.63 19.43 -13.10
N ALA A 296 -0.64 19.39 -12.71
CA ALA A 296 -1.77 19.82 -13.55
C ALA A 296 -2.89 20.42 -12.71
N SER A 297 -3.68 21.32 -13.29
CA SER A 297 -4.84 21.94 -12.63
C SER A 297 -5.94 22.31 -13.61
N GLU A 298 -7.04 22.85 -13.09
CA GLU A 298 -8.04 23.55 -13.90
C GLU A 298 -7.43 24.70 -14.75
N PRO A 299 -7.98 24.98 -15.95
CA PRO A 299 -9.14 24.33 -16.59
C PRO A 299 -8.81 23.02 -17.31
N ASP A 300 -7.54 22.64 -17.43
CA ASP A 300 -7.10 21.50 -18.24
C ASP A 300 -7.46 20.14 -17.62
N ILE A 301 -7.45 20.07 -16.28
CA ILE A 301 -7.92 18.92 -15.51
C ILE A 301 -8.97 19.36 -14.51
N LEU A 302 -10.11 18.67 -14.51
CA LEU A 302 -11.21 18.90 -13.59
C LEU A 302 -11.46 17.63 -12.78
N ASN A 303 -11.73 17.78 -11.49
CA ASN A 303 -12.19 16.71 -10.62
C ASN A 303 -11.43 15.37 -10.82
N PRO A 304 -10.09 15.33 -10.69
CA PRO A 304 -9.31 14.12 -10.92
C PRO A 304 -9.61 13.08 -9.82
N ILE A 305 -9.96 11.86 -10.19
CA ILE A 305 -10.27 10.77 -9.25
C ILE A 305 -9.11 9.77 -9.14
N HIS A 306 -8.43 9.49 -10.26
CA HIS A 306 -7.40 8.46 -10.32
C HIS A 306 -6.37 8.78 -11.38
N VAL A 307 -5.12 8.39 -11.15
CA VAL A 307 -4.00 8.54 -12.08
C VAL A 307 -3.32 7.18 -12.29
N ALA A 308 -2.90 6.92 -13.53
CA ALA A 308 -2.08 5.76 -13.89
C ALA A 308 -1.05 6.18 -14.95
N TRP A 309 0.05 5.45 -15.07
CA TRP A 309 1.10 5.77 -16.04
C TRP A 309 1.32 4.64 -17.03
N ASP A 310 1.58 5.01 -18.29
CA ASP A 310 2.01 4.05 -19.31
C ASP A 310 3.49 3.68 -19.14
N HIS A 311 3.98 2.75 -19.95
CA HIS A 311 5.38 2.32 -19.94
C HIS A 311 6.39 3.41 -20.38
N ARG A 312 5.91 4.57 -20.84
CA ARG A 312 6.73 5.74 -21.15
C ARG A 312 6.76 6.74 -19.98
N GLY A 313 6.02 6.49 -18.90
CA GLY A 313 5.91 7.35 -17.73
C GLY A 313 4.91 8.50 -17.91
N ARG A 314 4.04 8.47 -18.93
CA ARG A 314 3.07 9.54 -19.17
C ARG A 314 1.82 9.33 -18.32
N ALA A 315 1.28 10.40 -17.75
CA ALA A 315 0.17 10.33 -16.81
C ALA A 315 -1.18 10.31 -17.53
N PHE A 316 -1.99 9.30 -17.28
CA PHE A 316 -3.39 9.21 -17.67
C PHE A 316 -4.23 9.50 -16.44
N VAL A 317 -5.23 10.36 -16.57
CA VAL A 317 -6.04 10.87 -15.45
C VAL A 317 -7.50 10.64 -15.74
N ILE A 318 -8.20 10.00 -14.80
CA ILE A 318 -9.66 9.96 -14.81
C ILE A 318 -10.18 11.29 -14.28
N GLN A 319 -10.99 11.97 -15.10
CA GLN A 319 -11.70 13.19 -14.77
C GLN A 319 -13.21 12.91 -14.74
N THR A 320 -13.89 13.36 -13.67
CA THR A 320 -15.35 13.25 -13.58
C THR A 320 -16.06 14.61 -13.53
N THR A 321 -17.11 14.73 -14.32
CA THR A 321 -18.12 15.79 -14.22
C THR A 321 -19.51 15.23 -13.93
N ASP A 322 -19.68 13.92 -14.03
CA ASP A 322 -20.95 13.23 -13.81
C ASP A 322 -21.18 12.82 -12.34
N TYR A 323 -20.11 12.51 -11.60
CA TYR A 323 -20.23 12.10 -10.21
C TYR A 323 -20.89 13.21 -9.34
N PRO A 324 -21.72 12.85 -8.35
CA PRO A 324 -22.22 11.49 -8.04
C PRO A 324 -23.53 11.12 -8.73
N ASN A 325 -24.33 12.09 -9.20
CA ASN A 325 -25.75 11.83 -9.52
C ASN A 325 -26.06 11.68 -11.02
N ASN A 326 -25.14 12.03 -11.93
CA ASN A 326 -25.41 11.94 -13.36
C ASN A 326 -25.03 10.57 -13.94
N LEU A 327 -25.83 9.55 -13.65
CA LEU A 327 -25.62 8.21 -14.18
C LEU A 327 -26.14 8.09 -15.62
N GLN A 328 -25.24 7.76 -16.54
CA GLN A 328 -25.53 7.56 -17.96
C GLN A 328 -25.17 6.13 -18.37
N ALA A 329 -25.99 5.50 -19.20
CA ALA A 329 -25.70 4.16 -19.72
C ALA A 329 -24.91 4.23 -21.03
N GLY A 330 -24.05 3.23 -21.28
CA GLY A 330 -23.26 3.13 -22.51
C GLY A 330 -22.34 4.33 -22.74
N LYS A 331 -22.19 4.77 -24.00
CA LYS A 331 -21.30 5.87 -24.41
C LYS A 331 -21.92 7.27 -24.25
N LEU A 332 -22.83 7.46 -23.30
CA LEU A 332 -23.57 8.72 -23.08
C LEU A 332 -23.07 9.54 -21.89
N GLY A 333 -22.12 9.02 -21.10
CA GLY A 333 -21.52 9.77 -20.01
C GLY A 333 -20.57 10.88 -20.48
N ASN A 334 -20.29 11.86 -19.63
CA ASN A 334 -19.47 13.02 -19.94
C ASN A 334 -18.04 12.90 -19.40
N ASP A 335 -17.74 11.83 -18.66
CA ASP A 335 -16.46 11.62 -18.02
C ASP A 335 -15.41 11.14 -19.02
N LYS A 336 -14.14 11.43 -18.72
CA LYS A 336 -13.02 11.30 -19.64
C LYS A 336 -11.79 10.71 -18.97
N ILE A 337 -10.94 10.12 -19.79
CA ILE A 337 -9.54 9.85 -19.46
C ILE A 337 -8.68 10.82 -20.26
N ILE A 338 -7.88 11.63 -19.56
CA ILE A 338 -7.00 12.64 -20.13
C ILE A 338 -5.55 12.21 -19.98
N LEU A 339 -4.84 12.11 -21.09
CA LEU A 339 -3.38 11.98 -21.13
C LEU A 339 -2.75 13.35 -20.89
N CYS A 340 -1.95 13.47 -19.84
CA CYS A 340 -1.23 14.66 -19.42
C CYS A 340 0.28 14.43 -19.64
N GLU A 341 0.90 15.29 -20.45
CA GLU A 341 2.33 15.20 -20.79
C GLU A 341 3.06 16.48 -20.39
N ASP A 342 4.21 16.31 -19.75
CA ASP A 342 5.24 17.33 -19.59
C ASP A 342 6.24 17.16 -20.74
N ARG A 343 6.23 18.08 -21.71
CA ARG A 343 7.06 18.01 -22.92
C ARG A 343 8.32 18.85 -22.82
N ASN A 344 8.33 19.81 -21.90
CA ASN A 344 9.45 20.73 -21.70
C ASN A 344 10.37 20.30 -20.54
N GLY A 345 9.95 19.31 -19.74
CA GLY A 345 10.70 18.74 -18.62
C GLY A 345 10.71 19.62 -17.37
N ASP A 346 9.78 20.57 -17.23
CA ASP A 346 9.71 21.49 -16.08
C ASP A 346 8.92 20.92 -14.89
N GLY A 347 8.42 19.70 -15.03
CA GLY A 347 7.66 19.02 -14.01
C GLY A 347 6.16 19.34 -14.01
N ARG A 348 5.65 20.00 -15.05
CA ARG A 348 4.23 20.36 -15.23
C ARG A 348 3.71 19.85 -16.57
N ALA A 349 2.46 19.42 -16.59
CA ALA A 349 1.81 19.06 -17.84
C ALA A 349 1.56 20.31 -18.71
N ASP A 350 1.97 20.25 -19.96
CA ASP A 350 1.77 21.29 -20.98
C ASP A 350 0.94 20.82 -22.19
N ARG A 351 0.73 19.50 -22.32
CA ARG A 351 -0.21 18.92 -23.30
C ARG A 351 -1.22 18.01 -22.63
N PHE A 352 -2.47 18.19 -23.06
CA PHE A 352 -3.62 17.41 -22.62
C PHE A 352 -4.32 16.79 -23.83
N THR A 353 -4.37 15.47 -23.88
CA THR A 353 -5.05 14.72 -24.95
C THR A 353 -6.21 13.94 -24.34
N THR A 354 -7.42 14.09 -24.88
CA THR A 354 -8.54 13.22 -24.49
C THR A 354 -8.29 11.84 -25.08
N PHE A 355 -7.81 10.91 -24.24
CA PHE A 355 -7.57 9.53 -24.64
C PHE A 355 -8.90 8.78 -24.83
N ALA A 356 -9.82 8.95 -23.87
CA ALA A 356 -11.16 8.36 -23.97
C ALA A 356 -12.23 9.29 -23.40
N GLU A 357 -13.42 9.22 -23.98
CA GLU A 357 -14.61 9.96 -23.56
C GLU A 357 -15.86 9.06 -23.65
N GLY A 358 -17.01 9.57 -23.20
CA GLY A 358 -18.24 8.78 -23.17
C GLY A 358 -18.24 7.76 -22.03
N LEU A 359 -17.63 8.08 -20.89
CA LEU A 359 -17.54 7.22 -19.71
C LEU A 359 -18.55 7.69 -18.65
N SER A 360 -19.09 6.76 -17.87
CA SER A 360 -20.05 7.07 -16.80
C SER A 360 -19.43 6.80 -15.43
N ILE A 361 -18.97 7.84 -14.73
CA ILE A 361 -18.37 7.73 -13.40
C ILE A 361 -17.28 6.63 -13.35
N PRO A 362 -16.26 6.69 -14.23
CA PRO A 362 -15.07 5.89 -14.06
C PRO A 362 -14.39 6.27 -12.73
N SER A 363 -13.85 5.28 -12.05
CA SER A 363 -13.24 5.43 -10.72
C SER A 363 -11.79 4.95 -10.68
N SER A 364 -11.38 4.06 -11.58
CA SER A 364 -10.03 3.53 -11.62
C SER A 364 -9.71 2.90 -12.98
N MET A 365 -8.42 2.80 -13.29
CA MET A 365 -7.91 2.18 -14.51
C MET A 365 -6.52 1.56 -14.32
N VAL A 366 -6.17 0.64 -15.21
CA VAL A 366 -4.89 -0.05 -15.26
C VAL A 366 -4.49 -0.36 -16.71
N PHE A 367 -3.20 -0.30 -17.04
CA PHE A 367 -2.71 -0.70 -18.37
C PHE A 367 -2.63 -2.22 -18.50
N ALA A 368 -3.09 -2.74 -19.64
CA ALA A 368 -3.05 -4.16 -19.98
C ALA A 368 -3.22 -4.36 -21.49
N ASN A 369 -2.67 -5.44 -22.05
CA ASN A 369 -2.83 -5.89 -23.43
C ASN A 369 -2.61 -4.79 -24.50
N GLY A 370 -1.58 -3.97 -24.30
CA GLY A 370 -1.29 -2.81 -25.16
C GLY A 370 -2.32 -1.67 -25.12
N GLY A 371 -3.30 -1.73 -24.22
CA GLY A 371 -4.31 -0.69 -23.99
C GLY A 371 -4.49 -0.43 -22.50
N LEU A 372 -5.71 -0.07 -22.11
CA LEU A 372 -6.10 0.32 -20.77
C LEU A 372 -7.47 -0.25 -20.41
N ILE A 373 -7.59 -0.79 -19.20
CA ILE A 373 -8.85 -1.27 -18.65
C ILE A 373 -9.34 -0.27 -17.61
N CYS A 374 -10.61 0.14 -17.68
CA CYS A 374 -11.21 1.06 -16.71
C CYS A 374 -12.63 0.64 -16.31
N THR A 375 -13.05 1.12 -15.14
CA THR A 375 -14.46 1.06 -14.74
C THR A 375 -15.27 2.08 -15.54
N SER A 376 -16.52 1.77 -15.88
CA SER A 376 -17.48 2.75 -16.42
C SER A 376 -18.90 2.27 -16.14
N GLY A 377 -19.55 2.90 -15.15
CA GLY A 377 -20.88 2.50 -14.71
C GLY A 377 -20.91 1.04 -14.27
N SER A 378 -21.81 0.26 -14.88
CA SER A 378 -21.97 -1.17 -14.59
C SER A 378 -20.95 -2.08 -15.28
N GLU A 379 -20.04 -1.52 -16.08
CA GLU A 379 -19.17 -2.23 -17.01
C GLU A 379 -17.68 -2.11 -16.64
N MET A 380 -16.93 -3.17 -16.96
CA MET A 380 -15.47 -3.14 -17.05
C MET A 380 -15.08 -3.03 -18.53
N LEU A 381 -14.40 -1.95 -18.92
CA LEU A 381 -14.10 -1.63 -20.31
C LEU A 381 -12.62 -1.81 -20.61
N PHE A 382 -12.31 -2.39 -21.76
CA PHE A 382 -11.01 -2.32 -22.42
C PHE A 382 -11.04 -1.22 -23.48
N LEU A 383 -10.02 -0.37 -23.47
CA LEU A 383 -9.82 0.78 -24.35
C LEU A 383 -8.42 0.70 -24.94
N LYS A 384 -8.27 0.88 -26.25
CA LYS A 384 -6.96 0.81 -26.91
C LYS A 384 -6.90 1.82 -28.05
N ASP A 385 -5.72 2.39 -28.22
CA ASP A 385 -5.31 3.15 -29.41
C ASP A 385 -4.63 2.17 -30.38
N THR A 386 -5.16 2.07 -31.61
CA THR A 386 -4.64 1.17 -32.64
C THR A 386 -3.88 1.86 -33.77
N ASP A 387 -3.87 3.20 -33.83
CA ASP A 387 -3.23 3.96 -34.91
C ASP A 387 -2.11 4.90 -34.43
N GLY A 388 -1.93 5.06 -33.11
CA GLY A 388 -0.85 5.79 -32.47
C GLY A 388 -1.11 7.28 -32.31
N ASP A 389 -2.36 7.75 -32.43
CA ASP A 389 -2.73 9.15 -32.26
C ASP A 389 -2.95 9.58 -30.79
N ASP A 390 -2.70 8.68 -29.84
CA ASP A 390 -2.97 8.79 -28.40
C ASP A 390 -4.48 8.91 -28.06
N ARG A 391 -5.37 8.33 -28.88
CA ARG A 391 -6.82 8.22 -28.63
C ARG A 391 -7.31 6.78 -28.76
N ALA A 392 -8.18 6.39 -27.84
CA ALA A 392 -8.79 5.08 -27.89
C ALA A 392 -9.83 4.99 -29.01
N ASP A 393 -9.55 4.18 -30.02
CA ASP A 393 -10.42 3.83 -31.14
C ASP A 393 -11.09 2.46 -30.95
N GLU A 394 -10.47 1.57 -30.17
CA GLU A 394 -11.07 0.32 -29.72
C GLU A 394 -11.77 0.51 -28.36
N ARG A 395 -13.02 0.03 -28.25
CA ARG A 395 -13.75 -0.09 -26.99
C ARG A 395 -14.43 -1.45 -26.93
N ARG A 396 -14.12 -2.24 -25.90
CA ARG A 396 -14.72 -3.56 -25.66
C ARG A 396 -15.15 -3.71 -24.22
N VAL A 397 -16.38 -4.17 -23.99
CA VAL A 397 -16.84 -4.58 -22.65
C VAL A 397 -16.21 -5.93 -22.34
N LEU A 398 -15.45 -6.03 -21.24
CA LEU A 398 -14.91 -7.30 -20.77
C LEU A 398 -15.98 -8.11 -20.03
N PHE A 399 -16.69 -7.45 -19.12
CA PHE A 399 -17.84 -7.99 -18.42
C PHE A 399 -18.67 -6.85 -17.80
N SER A 400 -19.88 -7.19 -17.36
CA SER A 400 -20.84 -6.29 -16.72
C SER A 400 -21.40 -6.93 -15.45
N GLY A 401 -21.96 -6.12 -14.56
CA GLY A 401 -22.64 -6.62 -13.36
C GLY A 401 -22.44 -5.78 -12.11
N PHE A 402 -21.68 -4.67 -12.19
CA PHE A 402 -21.55 -3.75 -11.07
C PHE A 402 -22.84 -2.96 -10.87
N HIS A 403 -23.30 -2.89 -9.62
CA HIS A 403 -24.46 -2.07 -9.30
C HIS A 403 -24.04 -0.61 -9.07
N MET A 404 -24.85 0.32 -9.58
CA MET A 404 -24.64 1.77 -9.46
C MET A 404 -25.67 2.44 -8.54
N GLY A 405 -26.34 1.66 -7.68
CA GLY A 405 -27.35 2.16 -6.75
C GLY A 405 -26.78 3.11 -5.68
N ASP A 406 -25.48 3.01 -5.40
CA ASP A 406 -24.71 3.98 -4.63
C ASP A 406 -23.34 4.17 -5.30
N THR A 407 -23.13 5.35 -5.90
CA THR A 407 -22.03 5.58 -6.84
C THR A 407 -20.66 5.73 -6.17
N HIS A 408 -20.60 5.99 -4.86
CA HIS A 408 -19.33 5.98 -4.12
C HIS A 408 -18.89 4.60 -3.65
N ALA A 409 -19.72 3.57 -3.88
CA ALA A 409 -19.52 2.20 -3.42
C ALA A 409 -19.38 1.22 -4.59
N GLY A 410 -19.07 1.76 -5.78
CA GLY A 410 -18.76 0.98 -6.98
C GLY A 410 -17.38 0.32 -6.94
N PRO A 411 -16.95 -0.28 -8.07
CA PRO A 411 -15.61 -0.82 -8.21
C PRO A 411 -14.55 0.29 -8.16
N SER A 412 -13.33 0.00 -7.68
CA SER A 412 -12.21 0.95 -7.67
C SER A 412 -10.85 0.23 -7.53
N ASN A 413 -9.76 1.00 -7.53
CA ASN A 413 -8.38 0.54 -7.28
C ASN A 413 -7.93 -0.65 -8.17
N LEU A 414 -8.10 -0.54 -9.48
CA LEU A 414 -7.56 -1.51 -10.43
C LEU A 414 -6.03 -1.49 -10.37
N ARG A 415 -5.41 -2.65 -10.12
CA ARG A 415 -3.95 -2.79 -10.04
C ARG A 415 -3.48 -4.07 -10.71
N TRP A 416 -2.39 -3.97 -11.45
CA TRP A 416 -1.70 -5.12 -12.05
C TRP A 416 -0.92 -5.87 -10.96
N GLY A 417 -1.26 -7.15 -10.76
CA GLY A 417 -0.56 -8.04 -9.85
C GLY A 417 0.69 -8.63 -10.48
N ILE A 418 1.69 -8.96 -9.65
CA ILE A 418 2.93 -9.61 -10.13
C ILE A 418 2.65 -10.99 -10.78
N ASP A 419 1.52 -11.59 -10.44
CA ASP A 419 1.02 -12.87 -10.96
C ASP A 419 0.26 -12.76 -12.30
N GLY A 420 0.17 -11.55 -12.88
CA GLY A 420 -0.50 -11.30 -14.16
C GLY A 420 -2.02 -11.11 -14.06
N TRP A 421 -2.59 -11.13 -12.85
CA TRP A 421 -4.00 -10.82 -12.62
C TRP A 421 -4.22 -9.34 -12.35
N ILE A 422 -5.40 -8.83 -12.68
CA ILE A 422 -5.82 -7.49 -12.27
C ILE A 422 -6.63 -7.61 -10.98
N TYR A 423 -6.17 -6.96 -9.93
CA TYR A 423 -6.88 -6.87 -8.65
C TYR A 423 -7.68 -5.58 -8.60
N ALA A 424 -8.83 -5.64 -7.95
CA ALA A 424 -9.70 -4.49 -7.75
C ALA A 424 -10.53 -4.65 -6.47
N THR A 425 -11.13 -3.56 -6.03
CA THR A 425 -12.07 -3.57 -4.91
C THR A 425 -13.46 -3.21 -5.40
N VAL A 426 -14.48 -3.61 -4.65
CA VAL A 426 -15.84 -3.08 -4.79
C VAL A 426 -16.39 -2.73 -3.42
N GLY A 427 -17.07 -1.58 -3.35
CA GLY A 427 -17.86 -1.20 -2.19
C GLY A 427 -19.18 -1.98 -2.10
N TYR A 428 -20.00 -1.65 -1.11
CA TYR A 428 -21.25 -2.38 -0.81
C TYR A 428 -22.34 -2.32 -1.89
N SER A 429 -22.14 -1.57 -2.98
CA SER A 429 -23.03 -1.66 -4.15
C SER A 429 -22.93 -3.05 -4.77
N GLY A 430 -21.74 -3.65 -4.76
CA GLY A 430 -21.53 -5.04 -5.12
C GLY A 430 -21.62 -5.34 -6.61
N PHE A 431 -21.57 -6.64 -6.90
CA PHE A 431 -21.53 -7.22 -8.22
C PHE A 431 -22.50 -8.40 -8.32
N SER A 432 -23.19 -8.52 -9.45
CA SER A 432 -23.95 -9.69 -9.85
C SER A 432 -23.87 -9.85 -11.37
N GLY A 433 -23.20 -10.89 -11.86
CA GLY A 433 -23.05 -11.11 -13.29
C GLY A 433 -22.19 -12.32 -13.63
N THR A 434 -22.11 -12.60 -14.93
CA THR A 434 -21.34 -13.71 -15.50
C THR A 434 -19.97 -13.24 -15.98
N VAL A 435 -18.90 -13.94 -15.59
CA VAL A 435 -17.54 -13.71 -16.13
C VAL A 435 -16.91 -15.06 -16.44
N GLY A 436 -16.33 -15.22 -17.64
CA GLY A 436 -15.72 -16.51 -18.02
C GLY A 436 -16.69 -17.70 -18.10
N GLY A 437 -18.00 -17.45 -18.17
CA GLY A 437 -19.03 -18.50 -18.11
C GLY A 437 -19.45 -18.90 -16.69
N GLU A 438 -18.88 -18.28 -15.65
CA GLU A 438 -19.24 -18.51 -14.25
C GLU A 438 -20.06 -17.34 -13.68
N GLU A 439 -21.06 -17.66 -12.85
CA GLU A 439 -21.90 -16.68 -12.17
C GLU A 439 -21.26 -16.23 -10.85
N PHE A 440 -21.13 -14.92 -10.67
CA PHE A 440 -20.62 -14.34 -9.43
C PHE A 440 -21.62 -13.39 -8.80
N LYS A 441 -21.70 -13.45 -7.47
CA LYS A 441 -22.45 -12.50 -6.66
C LYS A 441 -21.71 -12.20 -5.36
N PHE A 442 -21.30 -10.95 -5.18
CA PHE A 442 -20.63 -10.49 -3.98
C PHE A 442 -20.99 -9.05 -3.66
N ARG A 443 -21.02 -8.70 -2.38
CA ARG A 443 -21.53 -7.41 -1.90
C ARG A 443 -20.45 -6.34 -1.77
N GLN A 444 -19.34 -6.63 -1.09
CA GLN A 444 -18.17 -5.76 -1.00
C GLN A 444 -16.92 -6.61 -0.75
N GLY A 445 -15.76 -6.17 -1.24
CA GLY A 445 -14.52 -6.87 -0.98
C GLY A 445 -13.44 -6.64 -2.02
N VAL A 446 -12.47 -7.55 -2.04
CA VAL A 446 -11.41 -7.60 -3.04
C VAL A 446 -11.68 -8.76 -4.00
N PHE A 447 -11.55 -8.50 -5.30
CA PHE A 447 -11.63 -9.49 -6.36
C PHE A 447 -10.47 -9.31 -7.33
N ARG A 448 -10.21 -10.33 -8.15
CA ARG A 448 -9.26 -10.26 -9.25
C ARG A 448 -9.83 -10.87 -10.51
N PHE A 449 -9.32 -10.47 -11.68
CA PHE A 449 -9.73 -11.04 -12.96
C PHE A 449 -8.56 -11.06 -13.96
N LEU A 450 -8.63 -11.96 -14.94
CA LEU A 450 -7.62 -12.01 -16.00
C LEU A 450 -7.78 -10.81 -16.94
N PRO A 451 -6.69 -10.25 -17.49
CA PRO A 451 -6.74 -9.03 -18.32
C PRO A 451 -7.64 -9.10 -19.55
N ASP A 452 -7.94 -10.29 -20.05
CA ASP A 452 -8.84 -10.51 -21.19
C ASP A 452 -10.32 -10.67 -20.80
N GLY A 453 -10.63 -10.70 -19.49
CA GLY A 453 -11.98 -10.91 -18.95
C GLY A 453 -12.41 -12.38 -18.91
N SER A 454 -11.51 -13.33 -19.17
CA SER A 454 -11.85 -14.76 -19.28
C SER A 454 -12.09 -15.45 -17.94
N LYS A 455 -11.65 -14.86 -16.81
CA LYS A 455 -11.83 -15.44 -15.48
C LYS A 455 -11.88 -14.35 -14.40
N LEU A 456 -12.69 -14.57 -13.37
CA LEU A 456 -12.79 -13.73 -12.16
C LEU A 456 -12.70 -14.59 -10.91
N GLU A 457 -12.11 -14.05 -9.85
CA GLU A 457 -12.07 -14.66 -8.52
C GLU A 457 -12.40 -13.61 -7.46
N PHE A 458 -13.38 -13.90 -6.61
CA PHE A 458 -13.64 -13.09 -5.41
C PHE A 458 -12.79 -13.62 -4.26
N LEU A 459 -11.95 -12.76 -3.69
CA LEU A 459 -10.93 -13.17 -2.72
C LEU A 459 -11.48 -13.13 -1.29
N GLN A 460 -11.87 -11.97 -0.79
CA GLN A 460 -12.37 -11.82 0.58
C GLN A 460 -13.35 -10.66 0.72
N SER A 461 -14.27 -10.79 1.67
CA SER A 461 -15.20 -9.74 2.05
C SER A 461 -14.56 -8.74 3.02
N THR A 462 -14.71 -7.45 2.75
CA THR A 462 -14.24 -6.38 3.63
C THR A 462 -15.32 -5.94 4.61
N THR A 463 -14.96 -5.09 5.57
CA THR A 463 -15.85 -4.63 6.65
C THR A 463 -16.91 -3.63 6.19
N ASN A 464 -16.64 -2.85 5.14
CA ASN A 464 -17.50 -1.75 4.67
C ASN A 464 -17.14 -1.35 3.22
N ASN A 465 -17.50 -0.13 2.79
CA ASN A 465 -17.11 0.44 1.51
C ASN A 465 -15.58 0.47 1.36
N THR A 466 -15.06 -0.27 0.38
CA THR A 466 -13.62 -0.47 0.16
C THR A 466 -13.08 0.58 -0.80
N TRP A 467 -12.15 1.42 -0.33
CA TRP A 467 -11.63 2.56 -1.10
C TRP A 467 -10.13 2.52 -1.32
N GLY A 468 -9.41 1.57 -0.73
CA GLY A 468 -7.98 1.40 -0.94
C GLY A 468 -7.60 -0.05 -1.19
N LEU A 469 -6.54 -0.20 -1.97
CA LEU A 469 -5.81 -1.44 -2.22
C LEU A 469 -4.37 -1.05 -2.54
N GLY A 470 -3.39 -1.87 -2.18
CA GLY A 470 -1.99 -1.71 -2.59
C GLY A 470 -1.13 -2.93 -2.32
N PHE A 471 0.06 -2.91 -2.92
CA PHE A 471 1.05 -3.98 -2.86
C PHE A 471 2.43 -3.45 -2.51
N ASN A 472 3.19 -4.22 -1.74
CA ASN A 472 4.64 -4.06 -1.66
C ASN A 472 5.35 -5.02 -2.64
N SER A 473 6.67 -4.93 -2.72
CA SER A 473 7.50 -5.75 -3.61
C SER A 473 7.51 -7.24 -3.26
N ALA A 474 7.15 -7.60 -2.02
CA ALA A 474 6.97 -8.99 -1.62
C ALA A 474 5.57 -9.52 -1.98
N PHE A 475 4.69 -8.70 -2.56
CA PHE A 475 3.30 -9.00 -2.87
C PHE A 475 2.42 -9.22 -1.62
N ASP A 476 2.68 -8.47 -0.55
CA ASP A 476 1.73 -8.28 0.55
C ASP A 476 0.56 -7.41 0.05
N ILE A 477 -0.69 -7.89 0.25
CA ILE A 477 -1.90 -7.19 -0.22
C ILE A 477 -2.63 -6.57 0.96
N MET A 478 -2.75 -5.25 0.94
CA MET A 478 -3.43 -4.46 1.96
C MET A 478 -4.40 -3.46 1.34
N GLY A 479 -5.28 -2.90 2.14
CA GLY A 479 -6.25 -1.92 1.68
C GLY A 479 -6.90 -1.14 2.81
N SER A 480 -7.87 -0.30 2.47
CA SER A 480 -8.60 0.55 3.42
C SER A 480 -10.11 0.55 3.13
N THR A 481 -10.90 0.81 4.17
CA THR A 481 -12.35 0.99 4.04
C THR A 481 -12.83 2.25 4.75
N ALA A 482 -14.05 2.67 4.44
CA ALA A 482 -14.73 3.75 5.17
C ALA A 482 -15.00 3.39 6.65
N ASN A 483 -15.31 4.42 7.44
CA ASN A 483 -15.79 4.32 8.83
C ASN A 483 -14.76 3.75 9.83
N ALA A 484 -13.67 4.50 10.03
CA ALA A 484 -12.62 4.20 11.01
C ALA A 484 -11.92 2.86 10.79
N ASN A 485 -11.67 2.46 9.54
CA ASN A 485 -10.83 1.30 9.21
C ASN A 485 -9.84 1.67 8.08
N PRO A 486 -8.82 2.50 8.40
CA PRO A 486 -7.85 2.96 7.42
C PRO A 486 -6.92 1.85 6.90
N SER A 487 -6.84 0.68 7.55
CA SER A 487 -5.90 -0.36 7.11
C SER A 487 -6.41 -1.77 7.44
N PHE A 488 -6.49 -2.64 6.43
CA PHE A 488 -6.73 -4.08 6.53
C PHE A 488 -5.70 -4.84 5.70
N PHE A 489 -5.58 -6.15 5.90
CA PHE A 489 -4.77 -7.02 5.03
C PHE A 489 -5.56 -8.24 4.54
N LEU A 490 -5.17 -8.78 3.38
CA LEU A 490 -5.70 -10.04 2.90
C LEU A 490 -4.99 -11.23 3.55
N THR A 491 -5.79 -12.23 3.93
CA THR A 491 -5.30 -13.54 4.38
C THR A 491 -5.43 -14.55 3.24
N HIS A 492 -6.43 -15.42 3.31
CA HIS A 492 -6.61 -16.54 2.39
C HIS A 492 -7.86 -16.34 1.53
N PRO A 493 -7.84 -16.72 0.24
CA PRO A 493 -9.00 -16.66 -0.62
C PRO A 493 -10.20 -17.44 -0.07
N MET A 494 -11.41 -16.91 -0.25
CA MET A 494 -12.67 -17.52 0.19
C MET A 494 -12.90 -18.89 -0.45
N ALA A 495 -12.35 -19.12 -1.65
CA ALA A 495 -12.41 -20.42 -2.32
C ALA A 495 -11.71 -21.52 -1.50
N ASP A 496 -10.59 -21.21 -0.84
CA ASP A 496 -9.82 -22.18 -0.04
C ASP A 496 -10.58 -22.55 1.25
N TYR A 497 -11.18 -21.57 1.94
CA TYR A 497 -12.11 -21.83 3.06
C TYR A 497 -13.28 -22.72 2.63
N LYS A 498 -13.94 -22.37 1.51
CA LYS A 498 -15.09 -23.14 0.99
C LYS A 498 -14.68 -24.57 0.63
N ALA A 499 -13.54 -24.77 0.00
CA ALA A 499 -13.01 -26.09 -0.34
C ALA A 499 -12.71 -26.96 0.90
N ALA A 500 -12.33 -26.32 2.01
CA ALA A 500 -12.16 -26.94 3.33
C ALA A 500 -13.48 -27.10 4.11
N GLY A 501 -14.60 -26.63 3.57
CA GLY A 501 -15.90 -26.62 4.26
C GLY A 501 -15.92 -25.69 5.48
N LEU A 502 -15.14 -24.62 5.46
CA LEU A 502 -15.05 -23.60 6.50
C LEU A 502 -15.75 -22.32 6.04
N GLU A 503 -16.24 -21.54 7.00
CA GLU A 503 -16.73 -20.19 6.73
C GLU A 503 -15.53 -19.23 6.66
N ALA A 504 -15.45 -18.44 5.58
CA ALA A 504 -14.41 -17.43 5.46
C ALA A 504 -14.71 -16.23 6.38
N PRO A 505 -13.75 -15.75 7.17
CA PRO A 505 -13.91 -14.52 7.93
C PRO A 505 -13.88 -13.29 7.01
N ARG A 506 -14.23 -12.13 7.57
CA ARG A 506 -13.93 -10.84 6.93
C ARG A 506 -12.44 -10.56 7.01
N THR A 507 -11.95 -9.68 6.12
CA THR A 507 -10.56 -9.19 6.17
C THR A 507 -10.22 -8.66 7.57
N PRO A 508 -9.12 -9.13 8.20
CA PRO A 508 -8.66 -8.58 9.48
C PRO A 508 -8.25 -7.12 9.34
N ARG A 509 -8.46 -6.35 10.40
CA ARG A 509 -7.87 -5.01 10.52
C ARG A 509 -6.37 -5.13 10.72
N ALA A 510 -5.63 -4.18 10.15
CA ALA A 510 -4.22 -3.95 10.45
C ALA A 510 -4.06 -2.76 11.40
N ASP A 511 -4.98 -1.79 11.37
CA ASP A 511 -4.93 -0.62 12.24
C ASP A 511 -5.31 -0.95 13.68
N GLU A 512 -4.68 -0.27 14.64
CA GLU A 512 -5.27 -0.21 15.98
C GLU A 512 -6.52 0.66 15.93
N PHE A 513 -7.68 0.14 16.37
CA PHE A 513 -8.91 0.91 16.38
C PHE A 513 -8.72 2.19 17.20
N ALA A 514 -8.67 3.31 16.50
CA ALA A 514 -8.40 4.58 17.11
C ALA A 514 -9.72 5.31 17.38
N GLY A 515 -9.96 5.66 18.64
CA GLY A 515 -11.22 6.21 19.13
C GLY A 515 -11.53 5.94 20.61
N GLY A 516 -10.70 5.18 21.31
CA GLY A 516 -10.77 5.01 22.76
C GLY A 516 -10.02 6.10 23.52
N PRO A 517 -10.32 6.33 24.81
CA PRO A 517 -9.57 7.27 25.67
C PRO A 517 -8.06 7.00 25.70
N ASN A 518 -7.67 5.75 25.45
CA ASN A 518 -6.30 5.26 25.48
C ASN A 518 -5.67 5.11 24.08
N ASN A 519 -6.40 5.38 23.00
CA ASN A 519 -5.90 5.32 21.62
C ASN A 519 -6.61 6.35 20.73
N PRO A 520 -6.28 7.65 20.84
CA PRO A 520 -6.95 8.68 20.06
C PRO A 520 -6.51 8.60 18.59
N ALA A 521 -7.47 8.47 17.66
CA ALA A 521 -7.23 8.53 16.21
C ALA A 521 -6.26 9.65 15.86
N LEU A 522 -5.13 9.31 15.22
CA LEU A 522 -4.11 10.26 14.79
C LEU A 522 -4.61 11.02 13.56
N PHE A 523 -5.64 11.84 13.73
CA PHE A 523 -6.23 12.64 12.67
C PHE A 523 -5.92 14.12 12.90
N ASN A 524 -4.93 14.63 12.16
CA ASN A 524 -4.29 15.90 12.48
C ASN A 524 -4.41 16.92 11.31
N PRO A 525 -5.61 17.47 11.03
CA PRO A 525 -5.80 18.46 9.98
C PRO A 525 -5.14 19.81 10.34
N SER A 526 -4.78 20.61 9.34
CA SER A 526 -4.26 21.99 9.53
C SER A 526 -5.34 23.07 9.59
N SER A 527 -6.62 22.72 9.55
CA SER A 527 -7.71 23.69 9.57
C SER A 527 -8.94 23.24 10.34
N ALA A 528 -9.61 24.21 10.95
CA ALA A 528 -10.89 24.04 11.61
C ALA A 528 -12.01 23.67 10.63
N ASP A 529 -11.93 24.12 9.38
CA ASP A 529 -12.98 23.94 8.37
C ASP A 529 -12.87 22.58 7.67
N ILE A 530 -13.00 21.49 8.41
CA ILE A 530 -13.11 20.12 7.85
C ILE A 530 -14.58 19.74 7.64
N ARG A 531 -14.86 18.76 6.79
CA ARG A 531 -16.23 18.42 6.38
C ARG A 531 -16.51 16.93 6.51
N GLN A 532 -17.04 16.53 7.66
CA GLN A 532 -17.35 15.14 8.00
C GLN A 532 -18.85 14.95 8.24
N VAL A 533 -19.35 13.75 7.95
CA VAL A 533 -20.74 13.34 8.20
C VAL A 533 -20.88 12.49 9.47
N ASP A 534 -19.87 11.71 9.76
CA ASP A 534 -19.73 10.81 10.91
C ASP A 534 -18.23 10.64 11.24
N VAL A 535 -17.92 9.82 12.25
CA VAL A 535 -16.52 9.47 12.60
C VAL A 535 -15.65 10.73 12.76
N PHE A 536 -16.21 11.72 13.47
CA PHE A 536 -15.60 13.05 13.60
C PHE A 536 -14.18 12.97 14.16
N ASP A 537 -13.30 13.79 13.60
CA ASP A 537 -11.88 13.84 13.96
C ASP A 537 -11.18 12.46 13.83
N SER A 538 -11.63 11.63 12.87
CA SER A 538 -11.01 10.36 12.44
C SER A 538 -11.30 10.07 10.95
N TYR A 539 -10.84 8.94 10.41
CA TYR A 539 -11.03 8.57 9.00
C TYR A 539 -12.48 8.12 8.72
N THR A 540 -13.35 9.10 8.44
CA THR A 540 -14.66 8.87 7.79
C THR A 540 -14.45 8.18 6.45
N ALA A 541 -13.51 8.73 5.67
CA ALA A 541 -13.03 8.17 4.43
C ALA A 541 -11.53 7.93 4.50
N ALA A 542 -11.14 6.68 4.26
CA ALA A 542 -9.77 6.27 4.04
C ALA A 542 -9.66 5.79 2.59
N ALA A 543 -9.34 6.70 1.68
CA ALA A 543 -9.22 6.42 0.25
C ALA A 543 -7.77 6.15 -0.16
N GLY A 544 -7.55 5.12 -0.97
CA GLY A 544 -6.22 4.64 -1.33
C GLY A 544 -5.51 3.90 -0.19
N HIS A 545 -4.51 3.11 -0.56
CA HIS A 545 -3.58 2.42 0.35
C HIS A 545 -2.30 2.14 -0.45
N SER A 546 -1.56 3.18 -0.79
CA SER A 546 -0.39 3.04 -1.68
C SER A 546 0.88 2.85 -0.85
N PHE A 547 1.57 1.72 -1.03
CA PHE A 547 2.93 1.57 -0.51
C PHE A 547 3.91 2.50 -1.22
N TYR A 548 4.91 2.96 -0.47
CA TYR A 548 6.07 3.60 -1.05
C TYR A 548 7.10 2.56 -1.50
N THR A 549 7.22 2.35 -2.81
CA THR A 549 7.99 1.25 -3.43
C THR A 549 9.07 1.76 -4.40
N SER A 550 9.57 2.97 -4.14
CA SER A 550 10.63 3.66 -4.90
C SER A 550 11.82 4.00 -4.00
N THR A 551 12.90 4.54 -4.56
CA THR A 551 14.12 4.92 -3.85
C THR A 551 14.29 6.42 -3.61
N ARG A 552 13.44 7.29 -4.17
CA ARG A 552 13.57 8.75 -4.03
C ARG A 552 13.46 9.26 -2.58
N PHE A 553 12.50 8.77 -1.81
CA PHE A 553 12.35 9.06 -0.38
C PHE A 553 13.42 8.31 0.43
N PRO A 554 13.70 8.76 1.67
CA PRO A 554 14.61 8.06 2.58
C PRO A 554 14.25 6.57 2.74
N GLU A 555 15.26 5.74 2.99
CA GLU A 555 15.11 4.28 3.10
C GLU A 555 14.06 3.84 4.12
N SER A 556 13.89 4.62 5.21
CA SER A 556 12.88 4.38 6.25
C SER A 556 11.42 4.40 5.78
N TRP A 557 11.14 4.80 4.54
CA TRP A 557 9.80 4.78 3.96
C TRP A 557 9.53 3.55 3.10
N ARG A 558 10.59 2.94 2.56
CA ARG A 558 10.51 1.95 1.49
C ARG A 558 9.87 0.66 1.97
N GLU A 559 8.93 0.13 1.20
CA GLU A 559 8.25 -1.16 1.40
C GLU A 559 7.40 -1.29 2.67
N GLN A 560 7.38 -0.27 3.54
CA GLN A 560 6.66 -0.30 4.82
C GLN A 560 5.76 0.92 5.08
N SER A 561 6.00 2.06 4.44
CA SER A 561 5.11 3.21 4.59
C SER A 561 4.00 3.19 3.54
N VAL A 562 2.76 3.39 3.98
CA VAL A 562 1.57 3.48 3.11
C VAL A 562 0.90 4.85 3.23
N PHE A 563 0.38 5.33 2.11
CA PHE A 563 -0.32 6.62 2.00
C PHE A 563 -1.83 6.39 1.91
N ILE A 564 -2.57 7.04 2.81
CA ILE A 564 -4.03 6.92 2.92
C ILE A 564 -4.64 8.32 2.96
N ASN A 565 -5.55 8.61 2.03
CA ASN A 565 -6.20 9.90 1.89
C ASN A 565 -7.40 10.01 2.84
N ALA A 566 -7.55 11.17 3.48
CA ALA A 566 -8.75 11.58 4.19
C ALA A 566 -9.31 12.86 3.57
N PRO A 567 -10.10 12.77 2.47
CA PRO A 567 -10.62 13.95 1.76
C PRO A 567 -11.45 14.86 2.67
N THR A 568 -12.20 14.29 3.62
CA THR A 568 -13.00 15.05 4.60
C THR A 568 -12.15 15.82 5.61
N GLY A 569 -10.90 15.40 5.82
CA GLY A 569 -9.88 16.04 6.67
C GLY A 569 -8.81 16.83 5.91
N LYS A 570 -8.85 16.78 4.57
CA LYS A 570 -7.94 17.49 3.66
C LYS A 570 -6.47 17.12 3.84
N LEU A 571 -6.23 15.83 4.07
CA LEU A 571 -4.90 15.33 4.38
C LEU A 571 -4.64 13.96 3.75
N VAL A 572 -3.35 13.65 3.59
CA VAL A 572 -2.84 12.31 3.28
C VAL A 572 -2.00 11.87 4.48
N GLY A 573 -2.49 10.85 5.18
CA GLY A 573 -1.78 10.24 6.30
C GLY A 573 -0.72 9.26 5.82
N VAL A 574 0.27 9.02 6.69
CA VAL A 574 1.29 7.99 6.51
C VAL A 574 1.09 6.95 7.60
N PHE A 575 1.13 5.68 7.24
CA PHE A 575 1.08 4.57 8.19
C PHE A 575 2.27 3.65 7.95
N ASP A 576 2.93 3.24 9.02
CA ASP A 576 3.99 2.25 8.98
C ASP A 576 3.40 0.85 9.19
N VAL A 577 3.72 -0.06 8.27
CA VAL A 577 3.26 -1.45 8.28
C VAL A 577 4.37 -2.33 8.82
N HIS A 578 4.03 -3.14 9.82
CA HIS A 578 4.91 -4.11 10.44
C HIS A 578 4.28 -5.49 10.36
N ALA A 579 5.09 -6.51 10.08
CA ALA A 579 4.63 -7.89 10.17
C ALA A 579 4.31 -8.22 11.64
N GLU A 580 3.18 -8.88 11.86
CA GLU A 580 2.76 -9.39 13.18
C GLU A 580 2.29 -10.83 12.98
N GLY A 581 3.19 -11.78 13.25
CA GLY A 581 2.98 -13.17 12.86
C GLY A 581 2.84 -13.32 11.34
N ALA A 582 1.76 -13.95 10.88
CA ALA A 582 1.36 -14.12 9.49
C ALA A 582 0.46 -12.98 9.00
N GLY A 583 0.07 -12.08 9.90
CA GLY A 583 -0.67 -10.86 9.62
C GLY A 583 0.21 -9.61 9.67
N PHE A 584 -0.46 -8.47 9.83
CA PHE A 584 0.18 -7.16 9.85
C PHE A 584 -0.45 -6.23 10.86
N LYS A 585 0.38 -5.34 11.40
CA LYS A 585 -0.01 -4.18 12.18
C LYS A 585 0.37 -2.90 11.44
N SER A 586 -0.55 -1.95 11.39
CA SER A 586 -0.40 -0.67 10.72
C SER A 586 -0.51 0.45 11.75
N VAL A 587 0.55 1.22 11.92
CA VAL A 587 0.63 2.31 12.90
C VAL A 587 0.65 3.64 12.17
N GLN A 588 -0.33 4.50 12.41
CA GLN A 588 -0.33 5.82 11.80
C GLN A 588 0.81 6.68 12.35
N ARG A 589 1.54 7.37 11.48
CA ARG A 589 2.48 8.42 11.89
C ARG A 589 1.71 9.64 12.39
N ARG A 590 2.30 10.36 13.35
CA ARG A 590 1.71 11.59 13.91
C ARG A 590 1.65 12.73 12.89
N ASN A 591 2.55 12.72 11.90
CA ASN A 591 2.67 13.77 10.91
C ASN A 591 2.20 13.26 9.54
N ASN A 592 1.40 14.08 8.85
CA ASN A 592 0.88 13.77 7.51
C ASN A 592 1.96 14.05 6.45
N ILE A 593 1.90 13.39 5.30
CA ILE A 593 2.75 13.71 4.14
C ILE A 593 2.20 14.90 3.35
N TYR A 594 0.90 15.14 3.45
CA TYR A 594 0.22 16.30 2.88
C TYR A 594 -0.95 16.70 3.75
N ASN A 595 -1.17 18.00 3.94
CA ASN A 595 -2.37 18.56 4.53
C ASN A 595 -2.60 20.00 4.07
N SER A 596 -3.85 20.43 3.92
CA SER A 596 -4.17 21.80 3.47
C SER A 596 -5.14 22.52 4.37
N ALA A 597 -4.89 23.82 4.59
CA ALA A 597 -5.80 24.70 5.31
C ALA A 597 -6.90 25.30 4.41
N ASP A 598 -6.82 25.13 3.09
CA ASP A 598 -7.85 25.54 2.12
C ASP A 598 -9.16 24.76 2.35
N ALA A 599 -10.32 25.43 2.46
CA ALA A 599 -11.64 24.79 2.56
C ALA A 599 -11.95 23.74 1.49
N TRP A 600 -11.37 23.90 0.29
CA TRP A 600 -11.71 23.12 -0.91
C TRP A 600 -10.82 21.90 -1.15
N SER A 601 -9.65 21.81 -0.53
CA SER A 601 -8.74 20.68 -0.76
C SER A 601 -9.37 19.36 -0.30
N ALA A 602 -9.29 18.35 -1.15
CA ALA A 602 -9.92 17.05 -1.02
C ALA A 602 -9.06 15.98 -1.75
N PRO A 603 -7.92 15.56 -1.19
CA PRO A 603 -7.13 14.47 -1.76
C PRO A 603 -7.95 13.17 -1.76
N VAL A 604 -8.09 12.53 -2.92
CA VAL A 604 -8.89 11.30 -3.12
C VAL A 604 -8.07 10.12 -3.65
N CYS A 605 -6.91 10.38 -4.24
CA CYS A 605 -5.97 9.37 -4.72
C CYS A 605 -4.54 9.84 -4.43
N ALA A 606 -3.70 8.93 -3.93
CA ALA A 606 -2.28 9.16 -3.68
C ALA A 606 -1.48 7.92 -4.08
N GLU A 607 -0.54 8.06 -5.01
CA GLU A 607 0.20 6.95 -5.62
C GLU A 607 1.69 7.27 -5.76
N THR A 608 2.55 6.26 -5.59
CA THR A 608 3.97 6.40 -5.92
C THR A 608 4.13 6.41 -7.45
N GLY A 609 4.60 7.52 -8.00
CA GLY A 609 4.76 7.74 -9.44
C GLY A 609 6.01 7.09 -10.05
N PRO A 610 6.13 7.12 -11.40
CA PRO A 610 7.30 6.63 -12.12
C PRO A 610 8.61 7.36 -11.78
N ASP A 611 8.49 8.62 -11.35
CA ASP A 611 9.58 9.50 -10.92
C ASP A 611 9.93 9.34 -9.42
N GLY A 612 9.28 8.40 -8.73
CA GLY A 612 9.47 8.17 -7.30
C GLY A 612 8.85 9.22 -6.38
N ALA A 613 8.15 10.22 -6.93
CA ALA A 613 7.38 11.17 -6.11
C ALA A 613 6.06 10.54 -5.65
N LEU A 614 5.47 11.09 -4.59
CA LEU A 614 4.08 10.83 -4.24
C LEU A 614 3.18 11.76 -5.05
N TRP A 615 2.35 11.22 -5.93
CA TRP A 615 1.37 11.97 -6.71
C TRP A 615 0.04 11.99 -6.00
N ILE A 616 -0.60 13.16 -5.91
CA ILE A 616 -1.88 13.35 -5.21
C ILE A 616 -2.90 13.95 -6.18
N CYS A 617 -4.01 13.25 -6.42
CA CYS A 617 -5.19 13.82 -7.06
C CYS A 617 -6.03 14.53 -5.99
N ASP A 618 -5.98 15.85 -5.97
CA ASP A 618 -6.86 16.70 -5.19
C ASP A 618 -8.12 16.99 -6.01
N TRP A 619 -9.24 16.42 -5.58
CA TRP A 619 -10.53 16.58 -6.21
C TRP A 619 -11.01 18.04 -6.19
N TYR A 620 -10.48 18.85 -5.25
CA TYR A 620 -10.72 20.28 -5.06
C TYR A 620 -12.21 20.67 -5.07
N ASN A 621 -12.94 20.27 -4.03
CA ASN A 621 -14.38 20.48 -3.93
C ASN A 621 -14.82 20.83 -2.50
N ILE A 622 -15.70 21.82 -2.35
CA ILE A 622 -16.28 22.16 -1.04
C ILE A 622 -17.26 21.09 -0.51
N ILE A 623 -17.76 20.21 -1.39
CA ILE A 623 -18.65 19.11 -1.03
C ILE A 623 -18.08 17.77 -1.48
N VAL A 624 -17.53 17.03 -0.51
CA VAL A 624 -17.05 15.65 -0.69
C VAL A 624 -17.97 14.60 -0.07
N GLN A 625 -18.94 15.01 0.75
CA GLN A 625 -19.86 14.10 1.44
C GLN A 625 -20.84 13.49 0.46
N HIS A 626 -21.16 12.22 0.63
CA HIS A 626 -22.11 11.50 -0.24
C HIS A 626 -23.43 11.24 0.50
N ASN A 627 -23.38 10.42 1.53
CA ASN A 627 -24.48 10.04 2.41
C ASN A 627 -24.10 10.30 3.89
N PRO A 628 -25.06 10.26 4.84
CA PRO A 628 -26.51 10.21 4.62
C PRO A 628 -27.05 11.53 4.04
N THR A 629 -28.21 11.46 3.39
CA THR A 629 -28.93 12.67 2.93
C THR A 629 -29.22 13.61 4.10
N PRO A 630 -28.85 14.91 4.00
CA PRO A 630 -29.13 15.90 5.04
C PRO A 630 -30.61 16.00 5.41
N ASN A 631 -30.89 16.10 6.70
CA ASN A 631 -32.19 16.54 7.22
C ASN A 631 -32.02 17.59 8.34
N ARG A 632 -33.10 18.30 8.68
CA ARG A 632 -33.04 19.35 9.73
C ARG A 632 -32.48 18.89 11.07
N GLN A 633 -32.72 17.65 11.47
CA GLN A 633 -32.27 17.14 12.77
C GLN A 633 -30.78 16.77 12.78
N THR A 634 -30.27 16.22 11.67
CA THR A 634 -28.90 15.71 11.58
C THR A 634 -27.92 16.75 11.04
N ALA A 635 -28.38 17.68 10.20
CA ALA A 635 -27.51 18.59 9.43
C ALA A 635 -28.06 20.02 9.29
N GLY A 636 -29.20 20.33 9.91
CA GLY A 636 -29.80 21.66 9.94
C GLY A 636 -30.50 22.11 8.64
N MET A 637 -30.61 21.24 7.63
CA MET A 637 -31.36 21.50 6.39
C MET A 637 -31.93 20.20 5.81
N ASP A 638 -33.07 20.29 5.12
CA ASP A 638 -33.63 19.16 4.38
C ASP A 638 -33.08 19.14 2.95
N ALA A 639 -32.63 17.98 2.50
CA ALA A 639 -32.18 17.75 1.14
C ALA A 639 -32.85 16.50 0.54
N THR A 640 -32.75 16.36 -0.78
CA THR A 640 -33.32 15.24 -1.54
C THR A 640 -32.21 14.30 -1.98
N THR A 641 -32.42 12.98 -1.84
CA THR A 641 -31.51 11.96 -2.37
C THR A 641 -31.58 11.92 -3.89
N GLY A 642 -30.45 12.09 -4.56
CA GLY A 642 -30.35 11.99 -6.02
C GLY A 642 -30.14 10.55 -6.50
N LYS A 643 -30.12 10.36 -7.82
CA LYS A 643 -30.01 9.04 -8.48
C LYS A 643 -28.77 8.23 -8.08
N GLY A 644 -27.67 8.89 -7.75
CA GLY A 644 -26.43 8.23 -7.37
C GLY A 644 -26.31 7.91 -5.88
N ASN A 645 -27.38 8.10 -5.10
CA ASN A 645 -27.46 8.03 -3.64
C ASN A 645 -26.76 9.16 -2.87
N ALA A 646 -26.34 10.21 -3.57
CA ALA A 646 -25.89 11.45 -2.97
C ALA A 646 -26.99 12.50 -2.99
N TYR A 647 -27.04 13.36 -1.97
CA TYR A 647 -28.01 14.44 -1.98
C TYR A 647 -27.78 15.44 -3.14
N GLU A 648 -28.87 15.99 -3.66
CA GLU A 648 -28.84 16.95 -4.77
C GLU A 648 -28.50 18.37 -4.28
N THR A 649 -27.53 19.01 -4.94
CA THR A 649 -27.14 20.38 -4.66
C THR A 649 -26.40 20.99 -5.85
N PRO A 650 -26.64 22.27 -6.19
CA PRO A 650 -25.86 22.97 -7.22
C PRO A 650 -24.46 23.37 -6.77
N LEU A 651 -24.13 23.17 -5.49
CA LEU A 651 -22.85 23.58 -4.89
C LEU A 651 -21.72 22.54 -5.05
N ARG A 652 -21.99 21.37 -5.63
CA ARG A 652 -20.93 20.43 -6.02
C ARG A 652 -20.20 20.97 -7.23
N ASP A 653 -18.92 21.26 -7.06
CA ASP A 653 -18.11 21.81 -8.13
C ASP A 653 -17.81 20.77 -9.24
N LYS A 654 -17.70 21.27 -10.47
CA LYS A 654 -17.42 20.48 -11.68
C LYS A 654 -16.39 21.16 -12.57
N ARG A 655 -15.59 22.08 -12.02
CA ARG A 655 -14.79 23.06 -12.76
C ARG A 655 -13.35 23.21 -12.24
N HIS A 656 -13.03 22.60 -11.11
CA HIS A 656 -11.71 22.66 -10.51
C HIS A 656 -11.16 21.25 -10.26
N GLY A 657 -9.85 21.11 -10.10
CA GLY A 657 -9.22 19.82 -9.83
C GLY A 657 -7.73 19.90 -10.05
N ARG A 658 -6.94 19.22 -9.21
CA ARG A 658 -5.48 19.41 -9.18
C ARG A 658 -4.73 18.12 -8.98
N ILE A 659 -3.54 18.08 -9.54
CA ILE A 659 -2.60 17.00 -9.35
C ILE A 659 -1.31 17.59 -8.82
N TYR A 660 -0.91 17.16 -7.63
CA TYR A 660 0.33 17.57 -7.00
C TYR A 660 1.35 16.44 -6.97
N ARG A 661 2.62 16.79 -6.85
CA ARG A 661 3.70 15.86 -6.49
C ARG A 661 4.35 16.30 -5.19
N VAL A 662 4.65 15.34 -4.32
CA VAL A 662 5.38 15.53 -3.07
C VAL A 662 6.66 14.70 -3.09
N TYR A 663 7.80 15.31 -2.83
CA TYR A 663 9.11 14.66 -2.83
C TYR A 663 10.11 15.36 -1.90
N PRO A 664 11.21 14.71 -1.47
CA PRO A 664 12.26 15.35 -0.69
C PRO A 664 12.90 16.50 -1.46
N GLU A 665 13.09 17.64 -0.80
CA GLU A 665 13.67 18.84 -1.39
C GLU A 665 15.06 18.54 -1.98
N GLY A 666 15.30 18.98 -3.21
CA GLY A 666 16.57 18.75 -3.93
C GLY A 666 16.81 17.30 -4.39
N SER A 667 15.86 16.38 -4.20
CA SER A 667 15.98 15.01 -4.74
C SER A 667 15.70 14.94 -6.24
N ALA A 668 16.51 14.16 -6.95
CA ALA A 668 16.28 13.86 -8.37
C ALA A 668 15.12 12.87 -8.55
N ASP A 669 14.44 12.98 -9.69
CA ASP A 669 13.46 11.99 -10.14
C ASP A 669 14.14 10.62 -10.35
N ASP A 670 13.43 9.53 -10.07
CA ASP A 670 13.87 8.20 -10.50
C ASP A 670 14.00 8.19 -12.04
N PRO A 671 15.09 7.62 -12.59
CA PRO A 671 15.31 7.64 -14.03
C PRO A 671 14.28 6.78 -14.76
N ASN A 672 13.71 7.31 -15.85
CA ASN A 672 12.91 6.50 -16.76
C ASN A 672 13.84 5.51 -17.50
N PRO A 673 13.64 4.18 -17.38
CA PRO A 673 14.51 3.18 -17.99
C PRO A 673 14.33 3.05 -19.51
N GLY A 674 13.37 3.77 -20.12
CA GLY A 674 13.14 3.74 -21.56
C GLY A 674 12.67 2.37 -22.04
N LEU A 675 11.61 1.83 -21.43
CA LEU A 675 11.06 0.52 -21.80
C LEU A 675 10.53 0.59 -23.25
N ASP A 676 11.11 -0.22 -24.13
CA ASP A 676 10.65 -0.37 -25.51
C ASP A 676 10.00 -1.76 -25.68
N PRO A 677 8.68 -1.83 -25.93
CA PRO A 677 7.97 -3.09 -26.15
C PRO A 677 8.54 -3.95 -27.30
N ALA A 678 9.27 -3.35 -28.24
CA ALA A 678 9.93 -4.04 -29.35
C ALA A 678 11.38 -4.47 -29.05
N ALA A 679 11.96 -4.04 -27.92
CA ALA A 679 13.34 -4.35 -27.55
C ALA A 679 13.40 -5.19 -26.24
N PRO A 680 13.48 -6.54 -26.33
CA PRO A 680 13.54 -7.43 -25.18
C PRO A 680 14.62 -7.07 -24.14
N ALA A 681 15.76 -6.53 -24.61
CA ALA A 681 16.86 -6.11 -23.74
C ALA A 681 16.47 -4.97 -22.79
N SER A 682 15.71 -3.97 -23.26
CA SER A 682 15.23 -2.88 -22.40
C SER A 682 14.26 -3.39 -21.33
N LEU A 683 13.38 -4.33 -21.68
CA LEU A 683 12.41 -4.88 -20.75
C LEU A 683 13.11 -5.74 -19.70
N ALA A 684 14.07 -6.57 -20.11
CA ALA A 684 14.88 -7.36 -19.19
C ALA A 684 15.66 -6.47 -18.20
N ALA A 685 16.21 -5.33 -18.64
CA ALA A 685 16.87 -4.36 -17.77
C ALA A 685 15.88 -3.70 -16.79
N GLY A 686 14.66 -3.41 -17.23
CA GLY A 686 13.60 -2.82 -16.41
C GLY A 686 13.19 -3.68 -15.22
N LEU A 687 13.34 -5.01 -15.28
CA LEU A 687 13.05 -5.92 -14.16
C LEU A 687 13.94 -5.66 -12.93
N SER A 688 15.11 -5.04 -13.09
CA SER A 688 16.02 -4.70 -12.00
C SER A 688 15.85 -3.28 -11.46
N HIS A 689 14.91 -2.50 -12.00
CA HIS A 689 14.75 -1.10 -11.62
C HIS A 689 14.36 -0.95 -10.14
N PRO A 690 14.88 0.04 -9.38
CA PRO A 690 14.58 0.21 -7.96
C PRO A 690 13.10 0.51 -7.64
N ASN A 691 12.42 1.27 -8.50
CA ASN A 691 10.99 1.53 -8.39
C ASN A 691 10.15 0.36 -8.93
N LEU A 692 9.25 -0.18 -8.10
CA LEU A 692 8.37 -1.31 -8.43
C LEU A 692 7.49 -1.06 -9.65
N PHE A 693 7.08 0.20 -9.89
CA PHE A 693 6.29 0.56 -11.08
C PHE A 693 6.98 0.08 -12.36
N TRP A 694 8.26 0.43 -12.53
CA TRP A 694 9.02 0.08 -13.74
C TRP A 694 9.23 -1.43 -13.87
N ARG A 695 9.43 -2.15 -12.75
CA ARG A 695 9.55 -3.61 -12.78
C ARG A 695 8.26 -4.29 -13.23
N LEU A 696 7.10 -3.84 -12.71
CA LEU A 696 5.81 -4.37 -13.12
C LEU A 696 5.49 -4.04 -14.59
N GLN A 697 5.82 -2.83 -15.06
CA GLN A 697 5.66 -2.48 -16.48
C GLN A 697 6.54 -3.34 -17.38
N ALA A 698 7.81 -3.53 -17.02
CA ALA A 698 8.72 -4.38 -17.76
C ALA A 698 8.23 -5.84 -17.81
N GLN A 699 7.81 -6.40 -16.67
CA GLN A 699 7.27 -7.75 -16.59
C GLN A 699 6.02 -7.90 -17.45
N ARG A 700 5.06 -6.97 -17.33
CA ARG A 700 3.84 -6.95 -18.14
C ARG A 700 4.14 -6.92 -19.63
N LEU A 701 5.02 -6.03 -20.07
CA LEU A 701 5.41 -5.95 -21.48
C LEU A 701 6.11 -7.22 -21.97
N ILE A 702 6.97 -7.85 -21.16
CA ILE A 702 7.58 -9.14 -21.53
C ILE A 702 6.49 -10.18 -21.80
N VAL A 703 5.49 -10.28 -20.92
CA VAL A 703 4.37 -11.21 -21.08
C VAL A 703 3.52 -10.87 -22.31
N GLU A 704 3.19 -9.60 -22.51
CA GLU A 704 2.28 -9.13 -23.56
C GLU A 704 2.91 -9.15 -24.96
N THR A 705 4.21 -8.85 -25.10
CA THR A 705 4.83 -8.61 -26.42
C THR A 705 5.89 -9.65 -26.80
N ILE A 706 6.63 -10.21 -25.83
CA ILE A 706 7.70 -11.16 -26.13
C ILE A 706 7.22 -12.59 -25.94
N GLY A 707 6.55 -12.88 -24.82
CA GLY A 707 6.04 -14.21 -24.49
C GLY A 707 7.14 -15.25 -24.27
N LYS A 708 6.87 -16.49 -24.69
CA LYS A 708 7.75 -17.68 -24.52
C LYS A 708 9.22 -17.47 -24.92
N PRO A 709 9.55 -16.79 -26.04
CA PRO A 709 10.93 -16.45 -26.40
C PRO A 709 11.77 -15.76 -25.31
N ALA A 710 11.16 -15.12 -24.30
CA ALA A 710 11.88 -14.49 -23.20
C ALA A 710 12.50 -15.50 -22.20
N ALA A 711 12.06 -16.76 -22.20
CA ALA A 711 12.38 -17.73 -21.16
C ALA A 711 13.89 -17.91 -20.86
N PRO A 712 14.81 -17.99 -21.85
CA PRO A 712 16.24 -18.10 -21.55
C PRO A 712 16.78 -16.90 -20.75
N LYS A 713 16.37 -15.68 -21.10
CA LYS A 713 16.82 -14.47 -20.40
C LYS A 713 16.18 -14.35 -19.02
N LEU A 714 14.93 -14.75 -18.87
CA LEU A 714 14.25 -14.77 -17.57
C LEU A 714 14.93 -15.75 -16.60
N ARG A 715 15.35 -16.95 -17.06
CA ARG A 715 16.10 -17.89 -16.22
C ARG A 715 17.48 -17.38 -15.83
N GLU A 716 18.15 -16.63 -16.72
CA GLU A 716 19.40 -15.93 -16.38
C GLU A 716 19.20 -14.92 -15.23
N LEU A 717 18.15 -14.09 -15.31
CA LEU A 717 17.82 -13.11 -14.28
C LEU A 717 17.38 -13.77 -12.96
N LEU A 718 16.60 -14.85 -13.05
CA LEU A 718 16.20 -15.65 -11.91
C LEU A 718 17.43 -16.22 -11.18
N ALA A 719 18.38 -16.80 -11.91
CA ALA A 719 19.61 -17.34 -11.33
C ALA A 719 20.53 -16.25 -10.75
N ALA A 720 20.51 -15.04 -11.31
CA ALA A 720 21.28 -13.90 -10.80
C ALA A 720 20.74 -13.34 -9.48
N GLY A 721 19.45 -13.55 -9.18
CA GLY A 721 18.81 -13.05 -7.96
C GLY A 721 18.48 -11.55 -8.00
N GLY A 722 18.33 -10.95 -6.82
CA GLY A 722 18.00 -9.53 -6.67
C GLY A 722 16.56 -9.17 -7.08
N LEU A 723 16.32 -7.89 -7.37
CA LEU A 723 14.98 -7.35 -7.63
C LEU A 723 14.29 -7.97 -8.86
N ALA A 724 15.05 -8.44 -9.85
CA ALA A 724 14.50 -9.01 -11.07
C ALA A 724 13.98 -10.44 -10.90
N ALA A 725 14.56 -11.22 -9.98
CA ALA A 725 14.29 -12.65 -9.90
C ALA A 725 12.82 -13.00 -9.59
N PRO A 726 12.11 -12.35 -8.63
CA PRO A 726 10.70 -12.61 -8.39
C PRO A 726 9.82 -12.33 -9.62
N HIS A 727 10.09 -11.24 -10.33
CA HIS A 727 9.36 -10.88 -11.56
C HIS A 727 9.67 -11.86 -12.70
N ALA A 728 10.93 -12.30 -12.82
CA ALA A 728 11.32 -13.28 -13.84
C ALA A 728 10.64 -14.63 -13.64
N LEU A 729 10.57 -15.11 -12.39
CA LEU A 729 9.87 -16.34 -12.03
C LEU A 729 8.38 -16.26 -12.37
N HIS A 730 7.70 -15.18 -11.96
CA HIS A 730 6.29 -14.98 -12.29
C HIS A 730 6.08 -14.83 -13.81
N ALA A 731 6.97 -14.14 -14.54
CA ALA A 731 6.88 -14.06 -16.00
C ALA A 731 7.00 -15.44 -16.66
N LEU A 732 7.94 -16.30 -16.22
CA LEU A 732 8.05 -17.69 -16.67
C LEU A 732 6.77 -18.47 -16.41
N HIS A 733 6.14 -18.29 -15.24
CA HIS A 733 4.86 -18.90 -14.91
C HIS A 733 3.75 -18.47 -15.87
N ILE A 734 3.58 -17.15 -16.07
CA ILE A 734 2.50 -16.59 -16.88
C ILE A 734 2.61 -17.01 -18.35
N ILE A 735 3.83 -17.07 -18.91
CA ILE A 735 4.05 -17.48 -20.32
C ILE A 735 4.04 -19.01 -20.51
N GLY A 736 3.88 -19.79 -19.43
CA GLY A 736 3.83 -21.25 -19.47
C GLY A 736 5.18 -21.93 -19.73
N GLU A 737 6.27 -21.31 -19.28
CA GLU A 737 7.65 -21.80 -19.45
C GLU A 737 8.35 -22.09 -18.10
N LEU A 738 7.61 -22.07 -17.00
CA LEU A 738 8.15 -22.36 -15.67
C LEU A 738 8.53 -23.84 -15.54
N ALA A 739 9.80 -24.12 -15.26
CA ALA A 739 10.28 -25.48 -15.02
C ALA A 739 10.32 -25.80 -13.51
N PRO A 740 10.23 -27.09 -13.11
CA PRO A 740 10.38 -27.47 -11.69
C PRO A 740 11.68 -27.00 -11.04
N ALA A 741 12.77 -26.94 -11.80
CA ALA A 741 14.06 -26.43 -11.31
C ALA A 741 14.02 -24.92 -10.98
N ASP A 742 13.22 -24.14 -11.73
CA ASP A 742 13.06 -22.69 -11.50
C ASP A 742 12.35 -22.46 -10.15
N VAL A 743 11.30 -23.26 -9.86
CA VAL A 743 10.57 -23.25 -8.58
C VAL A 743 11.48 -23.69 -7.42
N ALA A 744 12.23 -24.78 -7.60
CA ALA A 744 13.14 -25.28 -6.57
C ALA A 744 14.22 -24.25 -6.20
N LEU A 745 14.78 -23.55 -7.20
CA LEU A 745 15.72 -22.45 -6.97
C LEU A 745 15.08 -21.33 -6.15
N ALA A 746 13.85 -20.94 -6.48
CA ALA A 746 13.14 -19.88 -5.77
C ALA A 746 12.80 -20.27 -4.32
N LEU A 747 12.32 -21.49 -4.10
CA LEU A 747 12.00 -22.01 -2.76
C LEU A 747 13.23 -22.15 -1.84
N ALA A 748 14.42 -22.35 -2.43
CA ALA A 748 15.68 -22.40 -1.69
C ALA A 748 16.28 -21.01 -1.39
N SER A 749 15.68 -19.93 -1.91
CA SER A 749 16.22 -18.58 -1.79
C SER A 749 16.08 -18.01 -0.36
N PRO A 750 17.12 -17.35 0.18
CA PRO A 750 17.00 -16.59 1.42
C PRO A 750 16.27 -15.24 1.22
N ASP A 751 16.18 -14.76 -0.03
CA ASP A 751 15.44 -13.55 -0.37
C ASP A 751 13.94 -13.79 -0.21
N ARG A 752 13.30 -12.98 0.62
CA ARG A 752 11.89 -13.16 0.98
C ARG A 752 10.97 -13.03 -0.23
N ALA A 753 11.21 -12.08 -1.12
CA ALA A 753 10.35 -11.86 -2.28
C ALA A 753 10.45 -13.02 -3.27
N LEU A 754 11.66 -13.55 -3.49
CA LEU A 754 11.87 -14.71 -4.37
C LEU A 754 11.32 -16.00 -3.75
N LEU A 755 11.50 -16.23 -2.44
CA LEU A 755 10.89 -17.35 -1.73
C LEU A 755 9.36 -17.33 -1.89
N ARG A 756 8.73 -16.16 -1.66
CA ARG A 756 7.28 -16.02 -1.82
C ARG A 756 6.81 -16.19 -3.26
N ALA A 757 7.56 -15.68 -4.23
CA ALA A 757 7.29 -15.96 -5.64
C ALA A 757 7.36 -17.47 -5.93
N GLY A 758 8.32 -18.18 -5.34
CA GLY A 758 8.42 -19.64 -5.38
C GLY A 758 7.17 -20.32 -4.82
N ILE A 759 6.71 -19.91 -3.64
CA ILE A 759 5.48 -20.44 -3.03
C ILE A 759 4.27 -20.17 -3.91
N HIS A 760 4.11 -18.96 -4.46
CA HIS A 760 2.95 -18.59 -5.28
C HIS A 760 2.90 -19.29 -6.65
N THR A 761 4.05 -19.72 -7.18
CA THR A 761 4.14 -20.36 -8.51
C THR A 761 4.31 -21.88 -8.44
N ALA A 762 4.57 -22.43 -7.26
CA ALA A 762 4.68 -23.86 -7.03
C ALA A 762 3.32 -24.57 -7.15
N THR A 763 3.38 -25.83 -7.57
CA THR A 763 2.29 -26.78 -7.40
C THR A 763 2.21 -27.27 -5.94
N PRO A 764 1.03 -27.72 -5.47
CA PRO A 764 0.91 -28.32 -4.14
C PRO A 764 1.90 -29.47 -3.90
N GLU A 765 2.14 -30.31 -4.91
CA GLU A 765 3.05 -31.46 -4.83
C GLU A 765 4.51 -31.01 -4.67
N GLN A 766 4.94 -29.95 -5.37
CA GLN A 766 6.28 -29.39 -5.22
C GLN A 766 6.51 -28.86 -3.80
N ILE A 767 5.51 -28.18 -3.21
CA ILE A 767 5.61 -27.73 -1.82
C ILE A 767 5.61 -28.90 -0.85
N LEU A 768 4.76 -29.90 -1.05
CA LEU A 768 4.75 -31.10 -0.21
C LEU A 768 6.14 -31.78 -0.24
N HIS A 769 6.71 -31.97 -1.43
CA HIS A 769 8.03 -32.58 -1.55
C HIS A 769 9.12 -31.73 -0.87
N ALA A 770 9.21 -30.44 -1.20
CA ALA A 770 10.26 -29.59 -0.68
C ALA A 770 10.17 -29.41 0.86
N LEU A 771 8.97 -29.18 1.39
CA LEU A 771 8.75 -28.85 2.80
C LEU A 771 8.59 -30.09 3.69
N VAL A 772 8.02 -31.18 3.17
CA VAL A 772 7.59 -32.34 3.97
C VAL A 772 8.38 -33.60 3.65
N VAL A 773 8.41 -34.03 2.39
CA VAL A 773 8.98 -35.33 2.00
C VAL A 773 10.50 -35.31 1.99
N ASP A 774 11.08 -34.37 1.25
CA ASP A 774 12.52 -34.22 1.08
C ASP A 774 13.12 -33.37 2.21
N GLY A 775 12.32 -32.46 2.78
CA GLY A 775 12.77 -31.49 3.79
C GLY A 775 13.90 -30.59 3.28
N SER A 776 13.91 -30.32 1.97
CA SER A 776 14.96 -29.54 1.29
C SER A 776 14.86 -28.04 1.59
N ILE A 777 13.71 -27.57 2.07
CA ILE A 777 13.50 -26.20 2.53
C ILE A 777 12.96 -26.17 3.96
N THR A 778 13.17 -25.06 4.65
CA THR A 778 12.55 -24.79 5.95
C THR A 778 11.91 -23.41 5.93
N ILE A 779 10.60 -23.35 6.18
CA ILE A 779 9.82 -22.10 6.19
C ILE A 779 9.50 -21.73 7.63
N ASN A 780 10.29 -20.81 8.19
CA ASN A 780 10.17 -20.37 9.58
C ASN A 780 9.36 -19.08 9.76
N ARG A 781 9.08 -18.36 8.67
CA ARG A 781 8.31 -17.12 8.73
C ARG A 781 6.81 -17.45 8.69
N PRO A 782 6.00 -16.94 9.63
CA PRO A 782 4.58 -17.33 9.72
C PRO A 782 3.76 -17.06 8.47
N ARG A 783 4.01 -15.95 7.77
CA ARG A 783 3.28 -15.58 6.55
C ARG A 783 3.51 -16.59 5.43
N GLU A 784 4.77 -16.87 5.14
CA GLU A 784 5.19 -17.83 4.11
C GLU A 784 4.74 -19.25 4.47
N LEU A 785 4.74 -19.60 5.77
CA LEU A 785 4.21 -20.88 6.25
C LEU A 785 2.70 -20.95 6.01
N ALA A 786 1.95 -19.90 6.34
CA ALA A 786 0.51 -19.83 6.11
C ALA A 786 0.16 -19.99 4.62
N GLU A 787 0.89 -19.30 3.74
CA GLU A 787 0.72 -19.42 2.27
C GLU A 787 1.04 -20.83 1.77
N SER A 788 2.08 -21.46 2.31
CA SER A 788 2.46 -22.83 1.97
C SER A 788 1.42 -23.85 2.44
N LEU A 789 0.84 -23.68 3.64
CA LEU A 789 -0.24 -24.52 4.16
C LEU A 789 -1.51 -24.40 3.31
N VAL A 790 -1.89 -23.19 2.91
CA VAL A 790 -3.03 -23.00 2.00
C VAL A 790 -2.75 -23.62 0.64
N LEU A 791 -1.54 -23.50 0.10
CA LEU A 791 -1.19 -24.17 -1.15
C LEU A 791 -1.29 -25.71 -1.03
N LEU A 792 -0.78 -26.30 0.05
CA LEU A 792 -0.94 -27.74 0.32
C LEU A 792 -2.42 -28.16 0.32
N SER A 793 -3.31 -27.34 0.88
CA SER A 793 -4.75 -27.64 0.94
C SER A 793 -5.45 -27.83 -0.42
N ARG A 794 -4.82 -27.34 -1.50
CA ARG A 794 -5.35 -27.41 -2.87
C ARG A 794 -5.09 -28.75 -3.55
N MET A 795 -4.32 -29.63 -2.95
CA MET A 795 -4.12 -30.99 -3.46
C MET A 795 -5.33 -31.90 -3.17
N PRO A 796 -5.39 -33.09 -3.79
CA PRO A 796 -6.37 -34.11 -3.44
C PRO A 796 -6.30 -34.43 -1.93
N GLY A 797 -7.45 -34.46 -1.27
CA GLY A 797 -7.51 -34.64 0.18
C GLY A 797 -7.10 -36.03 0.63
N GLY A 798 -6.56 -36.14 1.85
CA GLY A 798 -6.26 -37.42 2.50
C GLY A 798 -4.81 -37.89 2.40
N ASP A 799 -3.91 -37.08 1.82
CA ASP A 799 -2.48 -37.39 1.75
C ASP A 799 -1.86 -37.68 3.15
N PRO A 800 -1.22 -38.86 3.36
CA PRO A 800 -0.64 -39.24 4.65
C PRO A 800 0.57 -38.40 5.09
N ASP A 801 1.41 -37.95 4.15
CA ASP A 801 2.59 -37.13 4.46
C ASP A 801 2.16 -35.72 4.91
N ALA A 802 1.21 -35.12 4.19
CA ALA A 802 0.58 -33.87 4.59
C ALA A 802 -0.08 -34.00 5.98
N GLY A 803 -0.81 -35.10 6.23
CA GLY A 803 -1.43 -35.38 7.52
C GLY A 803 -0.42 -35.46 8.67
N ARG A 804 0.67 -36.22 8.50
CA ARG A 804 1.76 -36.31 9.49
C ARG A 804 2.44 -34.96 9.71
N PHE A 805 2.69 -34.21 8.65
CA PHE A 805 3.28 -32.87 8.74
C PHE A 805 2.41 -31.92 9.56
N LEU A 806 1.12 -31.85 9.28
CA LEU A 806 0.19 -30.95 9.96
C LEU A 806 0.06 -31.28 11.45
N VAL A 807 0.02 -32.57 11.82
CA VAL A 807 0.03 -33.01 13.23
C VAL A 807 1.34 -32.67 13.91
N ARG A 808 2.49 -32.93 13.26
CA ARG A 808 3.81 -32.59 13.79
C ARG A 808 3.94 -31.08 14.02
N LEU A 809 3.60 -30.29 13.00
CA LEU A 809 3.67 -28.83 13.01
C LEU A 809 2.84 -28.24 14.15
N LEU A 810 1.60 -28.70 14.34
CA LEU A 810 0.75 -28.22 15.46
C LEU A 810 1.34 -28.60 16.82
N ARG A 811 1.91 -29.80 16.98
CA ARG A 811 2.51 -30.22 18.26
C ARG A 811 3.75 -29.43 18.62
N GLU A 812 4.60 -29.13 17.64
CA GLU A 812 5.86 -28.41 17.84
C GLU A 812 5.64 -26.90 18.01
N HIS A 813 4.59 -26.36 17.39
CA HIS A 813 4.37 -24.91 17.26
C HIS A 813 2.95 -24.45 17.67
N ALA A 814 2.28 -25.18 18.56
CA ALA A 814 0.91 -24.90 18.99
C ALA A 814 0.69 -23.44 19.37
N SER A 815 1.53 -22.90 20.27
CA SER A 815 1.37 -21.52 20.76
C SER A 815 1.48 -20.47 19.65
N SER A 816 2.36 -20.66 18.66
CA SER A 816 2.50 -19.71 17.55
C SER A 816 1.38 -19.85 16.51
N ILE A 817 0.87 -21.06 16.30
CA ILE A 817 -0.23 -21.30 15.36
C ILE A 817 -1.54 -20.82 15.97
N GLU A 818 -1.86 -21.25 17.19
CA GLU A 818 -3.11 -20.90 17.87
C GLU A 818 -3.19 -19.42 18.25
N GLY A 819 -2.03 -18.78 18.51
CA GLY A 819 -1.94 -17.36 18.85
C GLY A 819 -2.03 -16.41 17.65
N ASP A 820 -2.02 -16.93 16.42
CA ASP A 820 -2.04 -16.15 15.19
C ASP A 820 -3.26 -16.53 14.34
N VAL A 821 -4.21 -15.60 14.19
CA VAL A 821 -5.47 -15.85 13.48
C VAL A 821 -5.23 -16.28 12.01
N THR A 822 -4.24 -15.69 11.34
CA THR A 822 -3.99 -15.97 9.92
C THR A 822 -3.34 -17.34 9.75
N LEU A 823 -2.37 -17.68 10.61
CA LEU A 823 -1.69 -18.97 10.57
C LEU A 823 -2.60 -20.10 11.08
N ALA A 824 -3.40 -19.86 12.11
CA ALA A 824 -4.42 -20.79 12.59
C ALA A 824 -5.40 -21.16 11.48
N ASP A 825 -5.90 -20.18 10.74
CA ASP A 825 -6.82 -20.41 9.63
C ASP A 825 -6.15 -21.18 8.49
N ALA A 826 -4.91 -20.84 8.13
CA ALA A 826 -4.16 -21.60 7.12
C ALA A 826 -4.01 -23.07 7.52
N TRP A 827 -3.66 -23.33 8.78
CA TRP A 827 -3.56 -24.68 9.32
C TRP A 827 -4.92 -25.39 9.27
N ARG A 828 -6.01 -24.74 9.68
CA ARG A 828 -7.37 -25.32 9.61
C ARG A 828 -7.75 -25.68 8.19
N ILE A 829 -7.55 -24.77 7.23
CA ILE A 829 -7.84 -24.99 5.81
C ILE A 829 -7.12 -26.26 5.34
N ALA A 830 -5.80 -26.35 5.57
CA ALA A 830 -5.01 -27.53 5.21
C ALA A 830 -5.48 -28.80 5.93
N ALA A 831 -5.65 -28.74 7.25
CA ALA A 831 -6.02 -29.90 8.06
C ALA A 831 -7.41 -30.45 7.73
N HIS A 832 -8.39 -29.58 7.44
CA HIS A 832 -9.71 -30.01 6.99
C HIS A 832 -9.68 -30.66 5.61
N ARG A 833 -8.86 -30.16 4.69
CA ARG A 833 -8.64 -30.79 3.38
C ARG A 833 -7.97 -32.16 3.50
N HIS A 834 -7.07 -32.32 4.49
CA HIS A 834 -6.34 -33.55 4.77
C HIS A 834 -6.88 -34.34 5.98
N ALA A 835 -8.16 -34.22 6.32
CA ALA A 835 -8.71 -34.72 7.57
C ALA A 835 -8.46 -36.23 7.81
N ALA A 836 -8.50 -37.06 6.76
CA ALA A 836 -8.20 -38.50 6.86
C ALA A 836 -6.74 -38.78 7.24
N GLY A 837 -5.79 -38.13 6.56
CA GLY A 837 -4.35 -38.23 6.88
C GLY A 837 -4.03 -37.68 8.27
N VAL A 838 -4.66 -36.56 8.63
CA VAL A 838 -4.55 -35.96 9.97
C VAL A 838 -5.07 -36.92 11.06
N ALA A 839 -6.23 -37.55 10.85
CA ALA A 839 -6.80 -38.51 11.80
C ALA A 839 -5.93 -39.77 11.97
N ALA A 840 -5.35 -40.27 10.87
CA ALA A 840 -4.40 -41.38 10.91
C ALA A 840 -3.14 -41.02 11.71
N ALA A 841 -2.51 -39.89 11.40
CA ALA A 841 -1.31 -39.41 12.10
C ALA A 841 -1.56 -39.07 13.57
N ALA A 842 -2.74 -38.52 13.89
CA ALA A 842 -3.15 -38.23 15.26
C ALA A 842 -3.28 -39.53 16.08
N LYS A 843 -3.87 -40.58 15.49
CA LYS A 843 -3.98 -41.90 16.11
C LYS A 843 -2.60 -42.54 16.36
N GLU A 844 -1.67 -42.41 15.41
CA GLU A 844 -0.29 -42.90 15.55
C GLU A 844 0.47 -42.21 16.68
N THR A 845 0.22 -40.91 16.88
CA THR A 845 0.97 -40.08 17.83
C THR A 845 0.28 -39.90 19.20
N GLY A 846 -0.95 -40.37 19.35
CA GLY A 846 -1.77 -40.14 20.55
C GLY A 846 -2.23 -38.68 20.72
N ALA A 847 -2.19 -37.87 19.66
CA ALA A 847 -2.62 -36.48 19.68
C ALA A 847 -4.13 -36.37 19.45
N GLY A 848 -4.84 -35.48 20.16
CA GLY A 848 -6.29 -35.36 19.99
C GLY A 848 -6.98 -34.20 20.71
N GLY A 849 -6.26 -33.15 21.11
CA GLY A 849 -6.82 -31.96 21.79
C GLY A 849 -6.84 -30.72 20.89
N GLY A 850 -7.53 -29.66 21.33
CA GLY A 850 -7.53 -28.34 20.67
C GLY A 850 -8.06 -28.38 19.24
N MET A 851 -7.41 -27.62 18.34
CA MET A 851 -7.76 -27.55 16.90
C MET A 851 -7.74 -28.92 16.20
N LEU A 852 -6.96 -29.88 16.71
CA LEU A 852 -6.87 -31.22 16.13
C LEU A 852 -8.15 -32.04 16.35
N ALA A 853 -8.81 -31.88 17.50
CA ALA A 853 -10.05 -32.59 17.82
C ALA A 853 -11.18 -32.25 16.84
N GLU A 854 -11.27 -30.98 16.44
CA GLU A 854 -12.25 -30.47 15.46
C GLU A 854 -12.08 -31.17 14.10
N VAL A 855 -10.85 -31.29 13.62
CA VAL A 855 -10.53 -31.92 12.33
C VAL A 855 -10.80 -33.43 12.37
N ILE A 856 -10.40 -34.11 13.45
CA ILE A 856 -10.61 -35.57 13.61
C ILE A 856 -12.10 -35.90 13.62
N ALA A 857 -12.93 -35.12 14.32
CA ALA A 857 -14.37 -35.33 14.35
C ALA A 857 -14.99 -35.27 12.94
N ARG A 858 -14.41 -34.45 12.06
CA ARG A 858 -14.88 -34.26 10.68
C ARG A 858 -14.37 -35.33 9.72
N ALA A 859 -13.27 -36.03 10.02
CA ALA A 859 -12.72 -37.10 9.18
C ALA A 859 -13.74 -38.22 8.88
N GLY A 860 -14.78 -38.39 9.72
CA GLY A 860 -15.89 -39.32 9.49
C GLY A 860 -17.04 -38.78 8.63
N SER A 861 -17.00 -37.52 8.16
CA SER A 861 -18.11 -36.83 7.47
C SER A 861 -17.74 -36.19 6.12
N VAL A 862 -16.48 -36.26 5.70
CA VAL A 862 -16.03 -35.83 4.36
C VAL A 862 -16.11 -37.02 3.41
N PRO A 863 -16.67 -36.89 2.18
CA PRO A 863 -16.67 -37.98 1.22
C PRO A 863 -15.22 -38.40 0.94
N SER A 864 -14.91 -39.67 1.22
CA SER A 864 -13.70 -40.33 0.77
C SER A 864 -13.53 -40.08 -0.73
N ALA A 865 -12.41 -39.46 -1.13
CA ALA A 865 -12.03 -39.42 -2.53
C ALA A 865 -11.81 -40.86 -3.00
N ALA A 866 -12.64 -41.28 -3.96
CA ALA A 866 -12.76 -42.58 -4.60
C ALA A 866 -12.94 -43.80 -3.65
N PRO A 867 -13.81 -44.77 -4.01
CA PRO A 867 -13.78 -46.07 -3.35
C PRO A 867 -12.37 -46.66 -3.53
N ALA A 868 -11.84 -47.29 -2.48
CA ALA A 868 -10.68 -48.17 -2.62
C ALA A 868 -11.00 -49.14 -3.77
N ILE A 869 -10.27 -49.03 -4.87
CA ILE A 869 -10.38 -49.99 -5.97
C ILE A 869 -9.88 -51.32 -5.38
N ASP A 870 -10.75 -52.33 -5.35
CA ASP A 870 -10.37 -53.70 -4.98
C ASP A 870 -9.41 -54.22 -6.05
N ARG A 871 -8.11 -54.11 -5.78
CA ARG A 871 -7.02 -54.43 -6.72
C ARG A 871 -6.63 -55.89 -6.55
N LYS A 872 -6.55 -56.65 -7.64
CA LYS A 872 -6.00 -58.01 -7.65
C LYS A 872 -4.48 -58.01 -7.53
N HIS A 873 -3.82 -56.96 -8.01
CA HIS A 873 -2.37 -56.81 -7.97
C HIS A 873 -2.01 -55.64 -7.06
N GLU A 874 -1.70 -55.94 -5.79
CA GLU A 874 -1.27 -54.93 -4.84
C GLU A 874 0.09 -54.33 -5.25
N PRO A 875 0.18 -52.99 -5.36
CA PRO A 875 1.44 -52.28 -5.56
C PRO A 875 2.50 -52.58 -4.49
N ASP A 876 3.73 -52.93 -4.89
CA ASP A 876 4.88 -52.84 -3.98
C ASP A 876 5.23 -51.34 -3.79
N PRO A 877 5.18 -50.80 -2.55
CA PRO A 877 5.38 -49.37 -2.33
C PRO A 877 6.75 -48.84 -2.76
N ALA A 878 7.81 -49.66 -2.66
CA ALA A 878 9.15 -49.26 -3.06
C ALA A 878 9.32 -49.24 -4.58
N VAL A 879 8.70 -50.19 -5.28
CA VAL A 879 8.66 -50.21 -6.75
C VAL A 879 7.83 -49.04 -7.26
N HIS A 880 6.65 -48.81 -6.68
CA HIS A 880 5.77 -47.71 -7.08
C HIS A 880 6.40 -46.35 -6.89
N ARG A 881 7.08 -46.10 -5.76
CA ARG A 881 7.77 -44.83 -5.54
C ARG A 881 8.86 -44.56 -6.60
N ARG A 882 9.64 -45.57 -6.97
CA ARG A 882 10.67 -45.43 -8.02
C ARG A 882 10.02 -45.26 -9.41
N GLY A 883 8.97 -46.02 -9.68
CA GLY A 883 8.22 -45.96 -10.94
C GLY A 883 7.51 -44.63 -11.15
N GLU A 884 6.93 -44.06 -10.10
CA GLU A 884 6.29 -42.74 -10.09
C GLU A 884 7.28 -41.61 -10.39
N ALA A 885 8.45 -41.65 -9.75
CA ALA A 885 9.51 -40.68 -10.03
C ALA A 885 9.96 -40.74 -11.49
N LEU A 886 10.13 -41.96 -12.04
CA LEU A 886 10.47 -42.15 -13.45
C LEU A 886 9.33 -41.71 -14.38
N TYR A 887 8.07 -41.93 -14.00
CA TYR A 887 6.90 -41.45 -14.74
C TYR A 887 6.87 -39.92 -14.80
N GLY A 888 7.10 -39.25 -13.66
CA GLY A 888 7.24 -37.81 -13.57
C GLY A 888 8.36 -37.23 -14.43
N LEU A 889 9.47 -37.97 -14.59
CA LEU A 889 10.60 -37.53 -15.42
C LEU A 889 10.40 -37.77 -16.91
N HIS A 890 9.80 -38.89 -17.30
CA HIS A 890 9.84 -39.37 -18.69
C HIS A 890 8.48 -39.42 -19.40
N CYS A 891 7.37 -39.54 -18.66
CA CYS A 891 6.06 -39.87 -19.24
C CYS A 891 5.02 -38.76 -19.03
N ILE A 892 5.10 -38.02 -17.91
CA ILE A 892 4.04 -37.11 -17.47
C ILE A 892 3.78 -35.95 -18.46
N ALA A 893 4.81 -35.50 -19.18
CA ALA A 893 4.69 -34.39 -20.12
C ALA A 893 3.73 -34.70 -21.29
N CYS A 894 3.63 -35.97 -21.68
CA CYS A 894 2.74 -36.41 -22.76
C CYS A 894 1.45 -37.05 -22.22
N HIS A 895 1.54 -37.85 -21.16
CA HIS A 895 0.42 -38.64 -20.66
C HIS A 895 -0.35 -38.01 -19.49
N GLY A 896 0.15 -36.90 -18.93
CA GLY A 896 -0.45 -36.18 -17.80
C GLY A 896 -0.33 -36.93 -16.47
N PRO A 897 -0.60 -36.25 -15.33
CA PRO A 897 -0.49 -36.85 -14.00
C PRO A 897 -1.47 -38.02 -13.77
N GLU A 898 -2.65 -37.97 -14.41
CA GLU A 898 -3.68 -38.99 -14.32
C GLU A 898 -3.60 -40.06 -15.43
N GLY A 899 -2.55 -40.03 -16.25
CA GLY A 899 -2.39 -40.98 -17.35
C GLY A 899 -3.47 -40.88 -18.44
N LYS A 900 -4.22 -39.78 -18.51
CA LYS A 900 -5.31 -39.60 -19.47
C LYS A 900 -4.84 -39.19 -20.88
N GLY A 901 -3.58 -38.77 -21.02
CA GLY A 901 -3.07 -38.22 -22.26
C GLY A 901 -3.77 -36.92 -22.67
N LEU A 902 -3.49 -36.49 -23.90
CA LEU A 902 -4.16 -35.35 -24.53
C LEU A 902 -4.93 -35.88 -25.74
N ALA A 903 -6.25 -35.73 -25.73
CA ALA A 903 -7.13 -36.27 -26.77
C ALA A 903 -6.66 -35.90 -28.19
N GLY A 904 -6.48 -36.90 -29.05
CA GLY A 904 -6.01 -36.74 -30.43
C GLY A 904 -4.50 -36.52 -30.60
N ALA A 905 -3.72 -36.34 -29.53
CA ALA A 905 -2.27 -36.12 -29.58
C ALA A 905 -1.47 -37.22 -28.86
N PHE A 906 -1.84 -37.57 -27.63
CA PHE A 906 -1.18 -38.58 -26.80
C PHE A 906 -2.21 -39.53 -26.20
N PRO A 907 -2.05 -40.86 -26.35
CA PRO A 907 -3.04 -41.82 -25.87
C PRO A 907 -3.14 -41.83 -24.34
N PRO A 908 -4.32 -42.16 -23.78
CA PRO A 908 -4.43 -42.51 -22.39
C PRO A 908 -3.64 -43.78 -22.09
N LEU A 909 -2.93 -43.79 -20.97
CA LEU A 909 -2.33 -44.96 -20.34
C LEU A 909 -3.29 -45.58 -19.31
N ASP A 910 -4.11 -44.77 -18.65
CA ASP A 910 -5.15 -45.24 -17.75
C ASP A 910 -6.28 -45.94 -18.51
N GLY A 911 -6.63 -47.15 -18.08
CA GLY A 911 -7.65 -48.00 -18.70
C GLY A 911 -7.25 -48.54 -20.07
N SER A 912 -5.98 -48.42 -20.46
CA SER A 912 -5.49 -48.84 -21.78
C SER A 912 -5.15 -50.33 -21.81
N ASP A 913 -5.70 -51.06 -22.78
CA ASP A 913 -5.41 -52.47 -23.02
C ASP A 913 -3.99 -52.70 -23.57
N TRP A 914 -3.34 -51.66 -24.08
CA TRP A 914 -1.92 -51.67 -24.45
C TRP A 914 -1.02 -51.70 -23.22
N VAL A 915 -1.45 -51.07 -22.13
CA VAL A 915 -0.74 -51.03 -20.86
C VAL A 915 -1.07 -52.25 -20.02
N THR A 916 -2.34 -52.64 -19.93
CA THR A 916 -2.83 -53.68 -19.01
C THR A 916 -2.80 -55.10 -19.58
N GLY A 917 -2.54 -55.26 -20.89
CA GLY A 917 -2.34 -56.56 -21.53
C GLY A 917 -0.99 -57.21 -21.18
N GLU A 918 -0.49 -58.06 -22.08
CA GLU A 918 0.84 -58.69 -21.94
C GLU A 918 1.93 -57.63 -21.73
N SER A 919 2.80 -57.84 -20.73
CA SER A 919 3.87 -56.90 -20.34
C SER A 919 4.89 -56.66 -21.44
N ASP A 920 5.02 -57.59 -22.38
CA ASP A 920 5.98 -57.52 -23.47
C ASP A 920 5.74 -56.36 -24.47
N VAL A 921 4.48 -55.94 -24.67
CA VAL A 921 4.09 -54.82 -25.53
C VAL A 921 4.56 -53.49 -24.95
N PRO A 922 4.18 -53.08 -23.72
CA PRO A 922 4.65 -51.84 -23.14
C PRO A 922 6.17 -51.83 -22.90
N ILE A 923 6.81 -52.97 -22.60
CA ILE A 923 8.28 -53.06 -22.52
C ILE A 923 8.91 -52.70 -23.87
N ARG A 924 8.45 -53.32 -24.96
CA ARG A 924 8.96 -53.05 -26.32
C ARG A 924 8.75 -51.59 -26.73
N ILE A 925 7.62 -51.00 -26.38
CA ILE A 925 7.30 -49.58 -26.63
C ILE A 925 8.26 -48.67 -25.86
N VAL A 926 8.48 -48.91 -24.56
CA VAL A 926 9.41 -48.08 -23.78
C VAL A 926 10.83 -48.21 -24.30
N LEU A 927 11.28 -49.40 -24.72
CA LEU A 927 12.66 -49.60 -25.20
C LEU A 927 12.93 -48.96 -26.57
N HIS A 928 11.98 -49.03 -27.50
CA HIS A 928 12.23 -48.69 -28.92
C HIS A 928 11.29 -47.64 -29.50
N GLY A 929 10.24 -47.23 -28.77
CA GLY A 929 9.24 -46.26 -29.22
C GLY A 929 8.06 -46.88 -29.97
N LEU A 930 7.05 -46.07 -30.27
CA LEU A 930 5.84 -46.45 -31.01
C LEU A 930 5.49 -45.36 -32.02
N GLN A 931 5.20 -45.73 -33.26
CA GLN A 931 4.75 -44.85 -34.32
C GLN A 931 3.33 -45.22 -34.76
N GLY A 932 2.50 -44.19 -34.92
CA GLY A 932 1.13 -44.30 -35.39
C GLY A 932 1.00 -44.66 -36.87
N PRO A 933 -0.24 -44.95 -37.32
CA PRO A 933 -1.49 -44.82 -36.56
C PRO A 933 -1.68 -45.93 -35.52
N VAL A 934 -2.14 -45.58 -34.32
CA VAL A 934 -2.54 -46.51 -33.25
C VAL A 934 -3.95 -46.19 -32.75
N LYS A 935 -4.67 -47.22 -32.29
CA LYS A 935 -6.01 -47.06 -31.71
C LYS A 935 -5.98 -47.43 -30.22
N VAL A 936 -6.27 -46.46 -29.35
CA VAL A 936 -6.28 -46.63 -27.89
C VAL A 936 -7.56 -46.02 -27.33
N ALA A 937 -8.33 -46.80 -26.55
CA ALA A 937 -9.60 -46.35 -25.96
C ALA A 937 -10.57 -45.70 -26.97
N GLY A 938 -10.60 -46.20 -28.21
CA GLY A 938 -11.47 -45.68 -29.29
C GLY A 938 -10.92 -44.45 -30.04
N GLN A 939 -9.79 -43.88 -29.63
CA GLN A 939 -9.14 -42.76 -30.31
C GLN A 939 -8.06 -43.27 -31.29
N GLU A 940 -8.02 -42.71 -32.50
CA GLU A 940 -6.95 -42.95 -33.47
C GLU A 940 -5.89 -41.84 -33.34
N ILE A 941 -4.64 -42.22 -33.14
CA ILE A 941 -3.53 -41.30 -32.90
C ILE A 941 -2.40 -41.62 -33.87
N ASN A 942 -2.02 -40.63 -34.68
CA ASN A 942 -0.97 -40.75 -35.68
C ASN A 942 0.28 -39.96 -35.26
N GLY A 943 0.84 -40.30 -34.10
CA GLY A 943 1.99 -39.64 -33.49
C GLY A 943 3.23 -40.54 -33.40
N LEU A 944 4.34 -39.97 -32.91
CA LEU A 944 5.57 -40.70 -32.60
C LEU A 944 5.86 -40.59 -31.10
N MET A 945 5.93 -41.74 -30.43
CA MET A 945 6.53 -41.89 -29.11
C MET A 945 7.98 -42.36 -29.28
N PRO A 946 8.99 -41.55 -28.89
CA PRO A 946 10.37 -42.00 -28.92
C PRO A 946 10.61 -43.11 -27.89
N GLY A 947 11.52 -44.04 -28.19
CA GLY A 947 12.01 -45.00 -27.21
C GLY A 947 12.88 -44.31 -26.15
N LEU A 948 12.99 -44.96 -24.99
CA LEU A 948 13.81 -44.57 -23.85
C LEU A 948 14.93 -45.61 -23.62
N PRO A 949 15.85 -45.80 -24.59
CA PRO A 949 16.86 -46.86 -24.52
C PRO A 949 17.87 -46.66 -23.39
N THR A 950 17.98 -45.45 -22.84
CA THR A 950 18.90 -45.08 -21.76
C THR A 950 18.44 -45.56 -20.38
N LEU A 951 17.17 -45.93 -20.21
CA LEU A 951 16.69 -46.50 -18.95
C LEU A 951 17.28 -47.90 -18.75
N GLU A 952 17.78 -48.17 -17.55
CA GLU A 952 18.21 -49.50 -17.13
C GLU A 952 17.00 -50.46 -17.02
N ASP A 953 17.26 -51.76 -17.04
CA ASP A 953 16.18 -52.77 -17.02
C ASP A 953 15.29 -52.66 -15.78
N GLN A 954 15.87 -52.34 -14.62
CA GLN A 954 15.12 -52.08 -13.39
C GLN A 954 14.24 -50.83 -13.50
N GLN A 955 14.72 -49.77 -14.15
CA GLN A 955 13.99 -48.52 -14.29
C GLN A 955 12.78 -48.69 -15.23
N VAL A 956 12.95 -49.42 -16.33
CA VAL A 956 11.84 -49.77 -17.24
C VAL A 956 10.80 -50.62 -16.52
N ALA A 957 11.24 -51.60 -15.73
CA ALA A 957 10.35 -52.43 -14.92
C ALA A 957 9.58 -51.61 -13.88
N ASP A 958 10.25 -50.70 -13.17
CA ASP A 958 9.63 -49.86 -12.14
C ASP A 958 8.58 -48.91 -12.74
N VAL A 959 8.89 -48.17 -13.81
CA VAL A 959 7.94 -47.22 -14.44
C VAL A 959 6.74 -47.94 -15.05
N LEU A 960 6.95 -49.10 -15.69
CA LEU A 960 5.85 -49.88 -16.25
C LEU A 960 5.00 -50.54 -15.16
N SER A 961 5.60 -50.99 -14.06
CA SER A 961 4.86 -51.52 -12.91
C SER A 961 3.96 -50.45 -12.30
N TYR A 962 4.46 -49.22 -12.13
CA TYR A 962 3.65 -48.08 -11.70
C TYR A 962 2.49 -47.83 -12.65
N VAL A 963 2.75 -47.63 -13.95
CA VAL A 963 1.70 -47.35 -14.94
C VAL A 963 0.64 -48.48 -15.02
N ARG A 964 1.05 -49.73 -14.85
CA ARG A 964 0.16 -50.93 -14.87
C ARG A 964 -0.67 -51.12 -13.61
N GLN A 965 -0.32 -50.46 -12.52
CA GLN A 965 -0.91 -50.65 -11.19
C GLN A 965 -1.36 -49.34 -10.56
N THR A 966 -1.46 -48.26 -11.33
CA THR A 966 -1.92 -46.94 -10.89
C THR A 966 -3.21 -46.56 -11.64
N TRP A 967 -3.95 -45.58 -11.13
CA TRP A 967 -5.25 -45.16 -11.64
C TRP A 967 -6.26 -46.32 -11.67
N SER A 968 -6.98 -46.55 -12.78
CA SER A 968 -7.89 -47.69 -12.95
C SER A 968 -7.19 -48.98 -13.40
N ASN A 969 -5.87 -48.96 -13.63
CA ASN A 969 -5.12 -50.13 -14.07
C ASN A 969 -4.87 -51.09 -12.89
N ASP A 970 -5.08 -52.39 -13.14
CA ASP A 970 -4.87 -53.48 -12.19
C ASP A 970 -4.25 -54.69 -12.92
N ALA A 971 -2.98 -54.57 -13.29
CA ALA A 971 -2.21 -55.61 -13.96
C ALA A 971 -0.94 -56.00 -13.17
N PRO A 972 -0.35 -57.20 -13.41
CA PRO A 972 0.89 -57.60 -12.75
C PRO A 972 2.04 -56.61 -12.99
N ALA A 973 2.92 -56.49 -11.99
CA ALA A 973 4.18 -55.77 -12.10
C ALA A 973 5.08 -56.40 -13.18
N VAL A 974 5.96 -55.60 -13.76
CA VAL A 974 6.95 -56.03 -14.75
C VAL A 974 8.21 -56.52 -14.04
N ASP A 975 8.71 -57.70 -14.40
CA ASP A 975 9.97 -58.22 -13.88
C ASP A 975 11.15 -57.61 -14.67
N PRO A 976 12.18 -57.04 -14.01
CA PRO A 976 13.38 -56.54 -14.70
C PRO A 976 14.08 -57.59 -15.57
N ARG A 977 13.97 -58.88 -15.26
CA ARG A 977 14.52 -59.97 -16.09
C ARG A 977 13.80 -60.08 -17.43
N GLU A 978 12.50 -59.81 -17.46
CA GLU A 978 11.71 -59.80 -18.70
C GLU A 978 12.17 -58.66 -19.61
N VAL A 979 12.44 -57.49 -19.02
CA VAL A 979 13.01 -56.34 -19.74
C VAL A 979 14.37 -56.70 -20.34
N ALA A 980 15.26 -57.32 -19.56
CA ALA A 980 16.59 -57.73 -20.01
C ALA A 980 16.52 -58.72 -21.19
N GLU A 981 15.64 -59.72 -21.12
CA GLU A 981 15.43 -60.70 -22.20
C GLU A 981 14.89 -60.04 -23.47
N LEU A 982 13.90 -59.15 -23.36
CA LEU A 982 13.33 -58.44 -24.51
C LEU A 982 14.34 -57.45 -25.11
N ARG A 983 15.09 -56.72 -24.29
CA ARG A 983 16.17 -55.83 -24.75
C ARG A 983 17.22 -56.62 -25.53
N LYS A 984 17.62 -57.78 -25.03
CA LYS A 984 18.57 -58.67 -25.72
C LYS A 984 17.99 -59.19 -27.04
N LYS A 985 16.73 -59.64 -27.04
CA LYS A 985 16.04 -60.18 -28.23
C LYS A 985 15.92 -59.16 -29.36
N PHE A 986 15.73 -57.89 -29.04
CA PHE A 986 15.57 -56.79 -30.01
C PHE A 986 16.80 -55.86 -30.07
N THR A 987 17.97 -56.38 -29.68
CA THR A 987 19.24 -55.65 -29.79
C THR A 987 19.46 -55.20 -31.25
N GLY A 988 19.68 -53.89 -31.45
CA GLY A 988 19.94 -53.31 -32.77
C GLY A 988 18.71 -52.75 -33.49
N ARG A 989 17.49 -52.86 -32.93
CA ARG A 989 16.32 -52.17 -33.48
C ARG A 989 16.44 -50.65 -33.24
N ALA A 990 16.48 -49.89 -34.34
CA ALA A 990 16.57 -48.43 -34.33
C ALA A 990 15.25 -47.71 -34.68
N THR A 991 14.25 -48.43 -35.18
CA THR A 991 12.96 -47.87 -35.57
C THR A 991 11.88 -48.14 -34.51
N PRO A 992 11.00 -47.17 -34.22
CA PRO A 992 9.79 -47.38 -33.42
C PRO A 992 8.96 -48.56 -33.90
N TRP A 993 8.17 -49.15 -33.01
CA TRP A 993 7.19 -50.17 -33.37
C TRP A 993 5.98 -49.55 -34.06
N THR A 994 5.31 -50.31 -34.92
CA THR A 994 3.95 -50.01 -35.41
C THR A 994 2.93 -50.93 -34.72
N ALA A 995 1.65 -50.55 -34.73
CA ALA A 995 0.57 -51.37 -34.17
C ALA A 995 0.58 -52.81 -34.75
N ALA A 996 0.74 -52.91 -36.07
CA ALA A 996 0.79 -54.19 -36.77
C ALA A 996 1.94 -55.11 -36.31
N GLU A 997 3.12 -54.55 -36.03
CA GLU A 997 4.27 -55.34 -35.54
C GLU A 997 4.08 -55.81 -34.09
N LEU A 998 3.27 -55.10 -33.30
CA LEU A 998 2.93 -55.47 -31.93
C LEU A 998 1.67 -56.35 -31.85
N GLY A 999 1.05 -56.68 -32.98
CA GLY A 999 -0.16 -57.49 -33.05
C GLY A 999 -1.40 -56.76 -32.51
N ARG A 1000 -1.47 -55.45 -32.71
CA ARG A 1000 -2.54 -54.55 -32.23
C ARG A 1000 -3.31 -53.88 -33.36
#